data_AF-A0AAE1H9R3-F1
#
_entry.id   AF-A0AAE1H9R3-F1
#
_cell.length_a   1.000
_cell.length_b   1.000
_cell.length_c   1.000
_cell.angle_alpha   90.00
_cell.angle_beta   90.00
_cell.angle_gamma   90.00
#
_symmetry.space_group_name_H-M   'P 1'
#
loop_
_entity.id
_entity.type
_entity.pdbx_description
1 polymer ?
#
loop_
_entity_poly.entity_id
_entity_poly.type
_entity_poly.pdbx_seq_one_letter_code
_entity_poly.pdbx_strand_id
1 'polypeptide(L)'
;MPWEPKPLPKNTRMIRLYFDIETDQSQQYECKAEWFEHKPNLLICQHVCQDCEHDANIKNNCHSCGVRQHVFEELKRRQIPPTVVLNGAKVLSLKTEGLHFKDSIMFLPQRLSSLPKAFGLTELKKGYFPHLANRKEFYNYEGKILDKELYCTNNFCEKELSEFNSWYDEHVNNNFVFKFKEEIISYCISDVQILREAMENFRRLFMETAQFDPLRECLTLSSACMCNFRKNHLGNSRIGIVPRGGYRGRDKASFEALKWLDYESHLIGKKILTAENGREQIVLKYKVDGYIELDLPDGSVEKRVYQYHGCYFHLCKRCIPDETSRSKIRGRSQEDPYEKTRFITKKLRDHGYVVIEKWGCEFQHDLKNKEQVIQFFKNHAFKRIEPLKLRDAIYGGRTSALYSAYEADLSKGESIKLYDVISEYPSVQYHKWYPEGHPKIYLDGDRDMPAVENLNGVILATVLPPQDLFLPVLPYRCCNKLMFPLCRTCAETMNQSDCHHADHERELLGTWCAPEFHLAIEKKYTVRKIHEVYQYDSGNQYDPVTGKDGMFTSYVRENMAMKIEASGWPSHVVTENDKDEYIRYHLEKDGIRLNKDKFERNPGKRFLAKLILNSFWGKLGEKTLRSKTEFVRNYAELTRLTEDSTIEISSLMPLDDDLIQVVYTPHADMEDSLRTTSLVHAAFTTCHGRLMLYEYLSIVDERALYHDTDSICFISKPGYPEPVVGQSLGSLSDEITERFGERSMIVSFVSGGCKNYAFKVAVNSDMSKLKTCIKVRGITIDGSCSNLVTFDRLCSMVKGHHERTIVSIPKQITRLKWKIITKPSQKVWRTCLNKRRRVQNKTVPYGFTAELLDDIDYELMDFLETLQDE
;
A
#
# COMPACT_ATOMS: atom_id res chain seq x y z
N MET A 1 2.03 5.68 -25.45
CA MET A 1 3.40 5.35 -25.89
C MET A 1 4.09 4.59 -24.78
N PRO A 2 4.88 3.55 -25.11
CA PRO A 2 5.72 2.82 -24.16
C PRO A 2 6.68 3.79 -23.48
N TRP A 3 7.09 3.46 -22.26
CA TRP A 3 8.15 4.22 -21.59
C TRP A 3 9.50 3.77 -22.13
N GLU A 4 10.37 4.72 -22.46
CA GLU A 4 11.76 4.46 -22.87
C GLU A 4 12.75 5.17 -21.92
N PRO A 5 13.93 4.58 -21.68
CA PRO A 5 14.97 5.20 -20.86
C PRO A 5 15.50 6.47 -21.51
N LYS A 6 15.99 7.42 -20.71
CA LYS A 6 16.55 8.65 -21.24
C LYS A 6 17.86 8.37 -22.01
N PRO A 7 18.05 8.93 -23.22
CA PRO A 7 19.30 8.77 -23.94
C PRO A 7 20.45 9.45 -23.17
N LEU A 8 21.61 8.81 -23.13
CA LEU A 8 22.81 9.42 -22.59
C LEU A 8 23.35 10.46 -23.58
N PRO A 9 23.80 11.64 -23.12
CA PRO A 9 24.61 12.53 -23.95
C PRO A 9 25.85 11.78 -24.45
N LYS A 10 26.25 12.01 -25.70
CA LYS A 10 27.45 11.39 -26.29
C LYS A 10 28.67 11.65 -25.40
N ASN A 11 29.50 10.63 -25.20
CA ASN A 11 30.73 10.65 -24.39
C ASN A 11 30.53 10.83 -22.86
N THR A 12 29.33 10.59 -22.32
CA THR A 12 29.12 10.61 -20.86
C THR A 12 29.64 9.33 -20.19
N ARG A 13 30.59 9.45 -19.27
CA ARG A 13 31.01 8.35 -18.38
C ARG A 13 30.29 8.47 -17.04
N MET A 14 29.73 7.36 -16.55
CA MET A 14 29.15 7.30 -15.19
C MET A 14 30.08 6.54 -14.25
N ILE A 15 30.30 7.12 -13.07
CA ILE A 15 31.02 6.49 -11.96
C ILE A 15 30.00 6.25 -10.84
N ARG A 16 29.98 5.04 -10.31
CA ARG A 16 29.15 4.69 -9.15
C ARG A 16 30.03 4.69 -7.92
N LEU A 17 29.53 5.28 -6.84
CA LEU A 17 30.18 5.33 -5.54
C LEU A 17 29.32 4.59 -4.53
N TYR A 18 29.88 3.58 -3.91
CA TYR A 18 29.30 2.85 -2.78
C TYR A 18 30.06 3.28 -1.55
N PHE A 19 29.35 3.61 -0.48
CA PHE A 19 29.99 4.07 0.73
C PHE A 19 29.15 3.72 1.95
N ASP A 20 29.82 3.66 3.09
CA ASP A 20 29.21 3.55 4.40
C ASP A 20 29.88 4.51 5.37
N ILE A 21 29.09 5.01 6.33
CA ILE A 21 29.50 6.02 7.30
C ILE A 21 29.33 5.42 8.69
N GLU A 22 30.44 5.23 9.38
CA GLU A 22 30.42 4.93 10.79
C GLU A 22 30.30 6.19 11.63
N THR A 23 29.67 6.01 12.79
CA THR A 23 29.39 7.11 13.71
C THR A 23 29.84 6.79 15.12
N ASP A 24 30.51 7.75 15.75
CA ASP A 24 30.71 7.74 17.20
C ASP A 24 29.42 8.15 17.91
N GLN A 25 29.20 7.58 19.10
CA GLN A 25 28.03 7.85 19.96
C GLN A 25 28.47 8.33 21.33
N SER A 26 29.57 9.08 21.38
CA SER A 26 30.18 9.51 22.65
C SER A 26 29.57 10.80 23.20
N GLN A 27 29.00 11.64 22.32
CA GLN A 27 28.47 12.95 22.69
C GLN A 27 27.03 12.86 23.18
N GLN A 28 26.78 13.36 24.39
CA GLN A 28 25.43 13.46 24.93
C GLN A 28 24.62 14.55 24.20
N TYR A 29 23.40 14.22 23.80
CA TYR A 29 22.51 15.15 23.09
C TYR A 29 21.80 16.09 24.06
N GLU A 30 22.04 17.40 23.96
CA GLU A 30 21.38 18.46 24.74
C GLU A 30 21.37 18.20 26.27
N CYS A 31 22.43 17.58 26.81
CA CYS A 31 22.54 17.20 28.23
C CYS A 31 21.41 16.26 28.74
N LYS A 32 20.69 15.58 27.84
CA LYS A 32 19.66 14.57 28.21
C LYS A 32 20.33 13.25 28.56
N ALA A 33 20.12 12.74 29.76
CA ALA A 33 20.69 11.47 30.21
C ALA A 33 20.32 10.33 29.24
N GLU A 34 21.28 9.48 28.91
CA GLU A 34 21.14 8.32 28.00
C GLU A 34 20.77 8.66 26.54
N TRP A 35 20.87 9.93 26.14
CA TRP A 35 20.70 10.34 24.75
C TRP A 35 22.06 10.66 24.13
N PHE A 36 22.39 9.97 23.05
CA PHE A 36 23.68 10.11 22.39
C PHE A 36 23.49 10.53 20.93
N GLU A 37 24.20 11.56 20.50
CA GLU A 37 24.22 12.01 19.10
C GLU A 37 25.20 11.16 18.30
N HIS A 38 24.78 10.70 17.12
CA HIS A 38 25.65 10.01 16.17
C HIS A 38 26.45 11.02 15.37
N LYS A 39 27.78 10.99 15.52
CA LYS A 39 28.70 11.86 14.79
C LYS A 39 29.53 11.04 13.81
N PRO A 40 29.47 11.34 12.49
CA PRO A 40 30.33 10.68 11.51
C PRO A 40 31.80 10.78 11.90
N ASN A 41 32.50 9.65 11.93
CA ASN A 41 33.92 9.62 12.28
C ASN A 41 34.78 8.78 11.32
N LEU A 42 34.16 7.95 10.48
CA LEU A 42 34.85 7.17 9.45
C LEU A 42 33.92 7.01 8.24
N LEU A 43 34.43 7.34 7.05
CA LEU A 43 33.76 7.11 5.76
C LEU A 43 34.62 6.16 4.93
N ILE A 44 34.06 5.02 4.55
CA ILE A 44 34.69 4.12 3.59
C ILE A 44 33.91 4.19 2.29
N CYS A 45 34.61 4.28 1.16
CA CYS A 45 33.99 4.22 -0.15
C CYS A 45 34.75 3.32 -1.13
N GLN A 46 33.98 2.79 -2.07
CA GLN A 46 34.45 2.08 -3.25
C GLN A 46 33.79 2.69 -4.48
N HIS A 47 34.54 2.87 -5.56
CA HIS A 47 34.01 3.37 -6.83
C HIS A 47 34.08 2.32 -7.93
N VAL A 48 33.12 2.36 -8.84
CA VAL A 48 33.03 1.46 -10.01
C VAL A 48 32.75 2.30 -11.25
N CYS A 49 33.72 2.38 -12.17
CA CYS A 49 33.53 2.94 -13.51
C CYS A 49 33.05 1.84 -14.49
N GLN A 50 32.76 2.24 -15.73
CA GLN A 50 32.34 1.30 -16.79
C GLN A 50 33.42 0.25 -17.12
N ASP A 51 34.70 0.61 -17.07
CA ASP A 51 35.81 -0.32 -17.36
C ASP A 51 36.05 -1.31 -16.21
N CYS A 52 35.71 -0.91 -14.97
CA CYS A 52 36.00 -1.68 -13.75
C CYS A 52 34.87 -2.60 -13.31
N GLU A 53 33.70 -2.53 -13.96
CA GLU A 53 32.52 -3.27 -13.49
C GLU A 53 32.68 -4.79 -13.59
N HIS A 54 33.69 -5.27 -14.33
CA HIS A 54 34.01 -6.70 -14.49
C HIS A 54 35.25 -7.15 -13.71
N ASP A 55 35.94 -6.26 -13.00
CA ASP A 55 37.15 -6.60 -12.27
C ASP A 55 36.88 -6.83 -10.78
N ALA A 56 36.94 -8.09 -10.37
CA ALA A 56 36.71 -8.52 -9.00
C ALA A 56 37.83 -8.06 -8.04
N ASN A 57 39.03 -7.79 -8.53
CA ASN A 57 40.17 -7.44 -7.69
C ASN A 57 40.28 -5.92 -7.52
N ILE A 58 39.85 -5.42 -6.36
CA ILE A 58 39.83 -3.98 -6.06
C ILE A 58 41.22 -3.35 -5.97
N LYS A 59 42.27 -4.18 -5.82
CA LYS A 59 43.67 -3.72 -5.73
C LYS A 59 44.27 -3.42 -7.10
N ASN A 60 43.62 -3.84 -8.19
CA ASN A 60 44.07 -3.53 -9.54
C ASN A 60 43.92 -2.03 -9.81
N ASN A 61 44.99 -1.41 -10.28
CA ASN A 61 45.03 0.01 -10.56
C ASN A 61 44.23 0.30 -11.85
N CYS A 62 43.17 1.10 -11.76
CA CYS A 62 42.36 1.47 -12.92
C CYS A 62 42.98 2.68 -13.62
N HIS A 63 43.18 2.61 -14.94
CA HIS A 63 43.69 3.75 -15.71
C HIS A 63 42.76 4.97 -15.68
N SER A 64 41.45 4.75 -15.58
CA SER A 64 40.41 5.79 -15.47
C SER A 64 40.11 6.26 -14.03
N CYS A 65 40.57 5.53 -13.00
CA CYS A 65 40.03 5.65 -11.63
C CYS A 65 41.09 5.66 -10.50
N GLY A 66 42.32 5.21 -10.76
CA GLY A 66 43.33 4.96 -9.72
C GLY A 66 43.05 3.71 -8.86
N VAL A 67 43.54 3.70 -7.62
CA VAL A 67 43.30 2.65 -6.61
C VAL A 67 41.86 2.73 -6.12
N ARG A 68 41.12 1.62 -6.18
CA ARG A 68 39.64 1.59 -6.02
C ARG A 68 39.15 1.66 -4.55
N GLN A 69 40.00 2.03 -3.60
CA GLN A 69 39.69 2.18 -2.18
C GLN A 69 40.15 3.54 -1.68
N HIS A 70 39.22 4.33 -1.15
CA HIS A 70 39.54 5.57 -0.45
C HIS A 70 38.83 5.63 0.90
N VAL A 71 39.64 5.78 1.94
CA VAL A 71 39.17 6.09 3.31
C VAL A 71 39.27 7.60 3.47
N PHE A 72 38.17 8.23 3.85
CA PHE A 72 38.12 9.67 4.05
C PHE A 72 37.92 9.98 5.52
N GLU A 73 38.69 10.94 6.02
CA GLU A 73 38.45 11.62 7.28
C GLU A 73 37.94 13.05 6.98
N GLU A 74 37.11 13.58 7.87
CA GLU A 74 36.16 14.68 7.64
C GLU A 74 36.71 15.87 6.82
N LEU A 75 36.01 16.24 5.75
CA LEU A 75 36.26 17.44 4.94
C LEU A 75 35.00 18.29 4.84
N LYS A 76 34.92 19.36 5.63
CA LYS A 76 33.94 20.45 5.43
C LYS A 76 34.45 21.43 4.39
N ARG A 77 33.93 21.39 3.17
CA ARG A 77 33.81 22.58 2.31
C ARG A 77 32.99 22.32 1.04
N ARG A 78 31.83 22.97 0.96
CA ARG A 78 31.19 23.63 -0.22
C ARG A 78 29.73 23.94 0.13
N GLN A 79 29.29 25.18 -0.12
CA GLN A 79 27.97 25.69 0.27
C GLN A 79 26.96 25.60 -0.89
N ILE A 80 26.80 24.43 -1.51
CA ILE A 80 25.84 24.27 -2.62
C ILE A 80 24.62 23.51 -2.11
N PRO A 81 23.42 24.13 -2.11
CA PRO A 81 22.21 23.50 -1.60
C PRO A 81 21.81 22.34 -2.52
N PRO A 82 21.69 21.12 -1.99
CA PRO A 82 21.29 19.98 -2.81
C PRO A 82 19.78 19.96 -3.03
N THR A 83 19.34 19.38 -4.15
CA THR A 83 17.94 18.95 -4.30
C THR A 83 17.75 17.63 -3.55
N VAL A 84 16.81 17.59 -2.60
CA VAL A 84 16.57 16.40 -1.76
C VAL A 84 15.18 15.84 -2.00
N VAL A 85 15.07 14.52 -2.10
CA VAL A 85 13.79 13.80 -2.07
C VAL A 85 13.67 13.11 -0.71
N LEU A 86 12.64 13.48 0.06
CA LEU A 86 12.42 12.97 1.41
C LEU A 86 11.19 12.04 1.49
N ASN A 87 11.21 11.14 2.47
CA ASN A 87 10.05 10.44 2.98
C ASN A 87 10.00 10.60 4.50
N GLY A 88 9.23 11.59 4.97
CA GLY A 88 9.37 12.10 6.34
C GLY A 88 10.80 12.62 6.56
N ALA A 89 11.49 12.13 7.59
CA ALA A 89 12.89 12.47 7.87
C ALA A 89 13.92 11.59 7.13
N LYS A 90 13.48 10.64 6.28
CA LYS A 90 14.41 9.78 5.51
C LYS A 90 14.78 10.44 4.20
N VAL A 91 16.09 10.47 3.89
CA VAL A 91 16.61 10.92 2.60
C VAL A 91 16.57 9.78 1.61
N LEU A 92 15.74 9.89 0.57
CA LEU A 92 15.66 8.89 -0.51
C LEU A 92 16.71 9.17 -1.59
N SER A 93 16.90 10.45 -1.92
CA SER A 93 17.96 10.88 -2.81
C SER A 93 18.39 12.32 -2.52
N LEU A 94 19.64 12.60 -2.87
CA LEU A 94 20.25 13.92 -2.79
C LEU A 94 21.00 14.17 -4.10
N LYS A 95 20.77 15.32 -4.73
CA LYS A 95 21.41 15.72 -5.98
C LYS A 95 22.15 17.05 -5.82
N THR A 96 23.40 17.08 -6.26
CA THR A 96 24.24 18.29 -6.29
C THR A 96 25.29 18.13 -7.38
N GLU A 97 25.60 19.17 -8.16
CA GLU A 97 26.72 19.23 -9.13
C GLU A 97 27.16 17.89 -9.77
N GLY A 98 26.27 17.24 -10.54
CA GLY A 98 26.61 15.98 -11.22
C GLY A 98 26.66 14.72 -10.33
N LEU A 99 26.54 14.86 -9.01
CA LEU A 99 26.39 13.78 -8.04
C LEU A 99 24.91 13.50 -7.75
N HIS A 100 24.59 12.21 -7.62
CA HIS A 100 23.25 11.74 -7.28
C HIS A 100 23.35 10.60 -6.26
N PHE A 101 23.20 10.96 -4.99
CA PHE A 101 23.14 10.02 -3.89
C PHE A 101 21.76 9.36 -3.85
N LYS A 102 21.74 8.05 -3.64
CA LYS A 102 20.52 7.25 -3.54
C LYS A 102 20.64 6.31 -2.36
N ASP A 103 19.54 6.13 -1.65
CA ASP A 103 19.46 5.13 -0.59
C ASP A 103 19.32 3.73 -1.20
N SER A 104 20.31 2.86 -0.98
CA SER A 104 20.34 1.49 -1.51
C SER A 104 19.19 0.62 -0.99
N ILE A 105 18.67 0.93 0.20
CA ILE A 105 17.54 0.20 0.80
C ILE A 105 16.26 0.33 -0.03
N MET A 106 16.17 1.38 -0.87
CA MET A 106 15.04 1.59 -1.77
C MET A 106 15.02 0.62 -2.96
N PHE A 107 16.13 -0.08 -3.19
CA PHE A 107 16.26 -1.15 -4.17
C PHE A 107 16.32 -2.53 -3.50
N LEU A 108 17.06 -2.65 -2.40
CA LEU A 108 17.26 -3.89 -1.64
C LEU A 108 16.75 -3.72 -0.19
N PRO A 109 15.45 -3.96 0.08
CA PRO A 109 14.82 -3.64 1.37
C PRO A 109 15.10 -4.70 2.45
N GLN A 110 16.38 -4.96 2.76
CA GLN A 110 16.82 -5.92 3.77
C GLN A 110 18.12 -5.47 4.46
N ARG A 111 18.49 -6.13 5.56
CA ARG A 111 19.73 -5.82 6.30
C ARG A 111 20.95 -6.13 5.43
N LEU A 112 22.02 -5.35 5.58
CA LEU A 112 23.27 -5.55 4.85
C LEU A 112 23.83 -6.97 5.07
N SER A 113 23.81 -7.45 6.31
CA SER A 113 24.22 -8.82 6.69
C SER A 113 23.39 -9.94 6.06
N SER A 114 22.23 -9.64 5.46
CA SER A 114 21.42 -10.62 4.73
C SER A 114 21.75 -10.68 3.24
N LEU A 115 22.44 -9.67 2.68
CA LEU A 115 22.77 -9.60 1.26
C LEU A 115 23.73 -10.70 0.79
N PRO A 116 24.76 -11.12 1.57
CA PRO A 116 25.64 -12.19 1.15
C PRO A 116 24.90 -13.48 0.87
N LYS A 117 24.02 -13.90 1.80
CA LYS A 117 23.14 -15.06 1.58
C LYS A 117 22.15 -14.85 0.42
N ALA A 118 21.61 -13.64 0.27
CA ALA A 118 20.65 -13.34 -0.78
C ALA A 118 21.26 -13.44 -2.18
N PHE A 119 22.51 -13.02 -2.37
CA PHE A 119 23.19 -13.00 -3.67
C PHE A 119 24.27 -14.07 -3.85
N GLY A 120 24.52 -14.91 -2.83
CA GLY A 120 25.59 -15.91 -2.86
C GLY A 120 26.99 -15.30 -2.79
N LEU A 121 27.16 -14.17 -2.09
CA LEU A 121 28.44 -13.47 -1.97
C LEU A 121 29.28 -14.06 -0.83
N THR A 122 30.59 -13.98 -0.96
CA THR A 122 31.54 -14.30 0.12
C THR A 122 31.91 -13.03 0.88
N GLU A 123 31.65 -13.00 2.18
CA GLU A 123 32.04 -11.88 3.03
C GLU A 123 33.57 -11.83 3.18
N LEU A 124 34.17 -10.64 3.02
CA LEU A 124 35.61 -10.45 3.22
C LEU A 124 36.01 -10.69 4.67
N LYS A 125 35.18 -10.19 5.60
CA LYS A 125 35.38 -10.34 7.03
C LYS A 125 34.10 -10.86 7.66
N LYS A 126 34.20 -12.08 8.19
CA LYS A 126 33.12 -12.75 8.93
C LYS A 126 33.35 -12.55 10.43
N GLY A 127 32.30 -12.22 11.18
CA GLY A 127 32.39 -12.06 12.65
C GLY A 127 31.54 -10.91 13.17
N TYR A 128 31.84 -10.47 14.39
CA TYR A 128 31.09 -9.42 15.09
C TYR A 128 31.99 -8.23 15.39
N PHE A 129 31.44 -7.02 15.31
CA PHE A 129 32.15 -5.79 15.62
C PHE A 129 31.62 -5.13 16.91
N PRO A 130 32.49 -4.65 17.82
CA PRO A 130 32.07 -4.02 19.07
C PRO A 130 31.59 -2.58 18.83
N HIS A 131 30.37 -2.42 18.33
CA HIS A 131 29.80 -1.12 17.95
C HIS A 131 29.86 -0.05 19.06
N LEU A 132 29.74 -0.44 20.33
CA LEU A 132 29.82 0.52 21.45
C LEU A 132 31.23 0.99 21.77
N ALA A 133 32.25 0.27 21.28
CA ALA A 133 33.65 0.65 21.41
C ALA A 133 34.08 1.68 20.36
N ASN A 134 33.20 2.11 19.43
CA ASN A 134 33.48 3.23 18.53
C ASN A 134 33.49 4.58 19.27
N ARG A 135 34.54 4.78 20.09
CA ARG A 135 34.80 5.93 20.95
C ARG A 135 36.30 6.19 21.01
N LYS A 136 36.68 7.44 21.23
CA LYS A 136 38.09 7.89 21.23
C LYS A 136 38.99 7.07 22.15
N GLU A 137 38.48 6.61 23.29
CA GLU A 137 39.22 5.79 24.25
C GLU A 137 39.71 4.44 23.70
N PHE A 138 39.01 3.85 22.72
CA PHE A 138 39.38 2.55 22.13
C PHE A 138 40.19 2.68 20.84
N TYR A 139 40.35 3.87 20.25
CA TYR A 139 40.98 3.99 18.93
C TYR A 139 42.44 3.55 18.89
N ASN A 140 43.16 3.57 20.01
CA ASN A 140 44.52 3.03 20.11
C ASN A 140 44.57 1.72 20.91
N TYR A 141 43.42 1.07 21.14
CA TYR A 141 43.35 -0.18 21.88
C TYR A 141 43.95 -1.33 21.06
N GLU A 142 44.95 -1.97 21.65
CA GLU A 142 45.52 -3.23 21.21
C GLU A 142 45.61 -4.16 22.42
N GLY A 143 44.92 -5.30 22.39
CA GLY A 143 44.86 -6.17 23.55
C GLY A 143 43.99 -7.39 23.33
N LYS A 144 43.43 -7.92 24.41
CA LYS A 144 42.48 -9.05 24.34
C LYS A 144 41.19 -8.60 23.63
N ILE A 145 40.39 -9.55 23.16
CA ILE A 145 39.04 -9.26 22.67
C ILE A 145 38.25 -8.46 23.72
N LEU A 146 37.47 -7.48 23.26
CA LEU A 146 36.71 -6.55 24.11
C LEU A 146 35.51 -7.26 24.77
N ASP A 147 34.98 -6.67 25.85
CA ASP A 147 33.87 -7.28 26.60
C ASP A 147 32.61 -7.50 25.74
N LYS A 148 31.89 -8.60 26.01
CA LYS A 148 30.66 -9.00 25.28
C LYS A 148 29.62 -7.87 25.22
N GLU A 149 29.50 -7.04 26.25
CA GLU A 149 28.56 -5.91 26.29
C GLU A 149 28.79 -4.88 25.18
N LEU A 150 30.05 -4.71 24.74
CA LEU A 150 30.42 -3.73 23.70
C LEU A 150 29.94 -4.13 22.30
N TYR A 151 29.51 -5.39 22.12
CA TYR A 151 28.97 -5.96 20.87
C TYR A 151 27.45 -5.87 20.75
N CYS A 152 26.78 -5.18 21.68
CA CYS A 152 25.31 -5.05 21.68
C CYS A 152 24.56 -6.40 21.76
N THR A 153 25.08 -7.37 22.50
CA THR A 153 24.53 -8.74 22.64
C THR A 153 23.07 -8.79 23.11
N ASN A 154 22.60 -7.77 23.84
CA ASN A 154 21.20 -7.66 24.26
C ASN A 154 20.20 -7.55 23.09
N ASN A 155 20.67 -7.14 21.90
CA ASN A 155 19.85 -7.04 20.70
C ASN A 155 19.82 -8.34 19.88
N PHE A 156 20.57 -9.36 20.28
CA PHE A 156 20.62 -10.63 19.57
C PHE A 156 19.38 -11.47 19.92
N CYS A 157 18.86 -12.17 18.91
CA CYS A 157 17.96 -13.28 19.19
C CYS A 157 18.74 -14.46 19.78
N GLU A 158 18.03 -15.45 20.35
CA GLU A 158 18.65 -16.62 20.99
C GLU A 158 19.66 -17.34 20.09
N LYS A 159 19.32 -17.49 18.79
CA LYS A 159 20.20 -18.10 17.80
C LYS A 159 21.47 -17.27 17.57
N GLU A 160 21.32 -15.97 17.30
CA GLU A 160 22.45 -15.06 17.08
C GLU A 160 23.35 -14.98 18.31
N LEU A 161 22.78 -14.99 19.52
CA LEU A 161 23.53 -14.98 20.76
C LEU A 161 24.37 -16.25 20.95
N SER A 162 23.82 -17.41 20.58
CA SER A 162 24.57 -18.68 20.58
C SER A 162 25.74 -18.64 19.59
N GLU A 163 25.49 -18.20 18.35
CA GLU A 163 26.53 -18.03 17.31
C GLU A 163 27.61 -17.04 17.75
N PHE A 164 27.23 -15.92 18.38
CA PHE A 164 28.16 -14.94 18.94
C PHE A 164 29.02 -15.54 20.05
N ASN A 165 28.41 -16.26 21.00
CA ASN A 165 29.17 -16.83 22.12
C ASN A 165 30.20 -17.84 21.63
N SER A 166 29.83 -18.73 20.70
CA SER A 166 30.80 -19.66 20.10
C SER A 166 31.96 -18.92 19.42
N TRP A 167 31.65 -17.89 18.62
CA TRP A 167 32.67 -17.05 17.97
C TRP A 167 33.58 -16.34 18.98
N TYR A 168 32.99 -15.76 20.03
CA TYR A 168 33.71 -15.02 21.06
C TYR A 168 34.65 -15.94 21.85
N ASP A 169 34.13 -17.08 22.31
CA ASP A 169 34.88 -18.03 23.11
C ASP A 169 36.04 -18.65 22.28
N GLU A 170 35.84 -18.88 20.99
CA GLU A 170 36.92 -19.26 20.05
C GLU A 170 38.03 -18.20 19.99
N HIS A 171 37.69 -16.91 19.86
CA HIS A 171 38.69 -15.83 19.81
C HIS A 171 39.45 -15.66 21.14
N VAL A 172 38.76 -15.84 22.27
CA VAL A 172 39.39 -15.88 23.60
C VAL A 172 40.36 -17.05 23.69
N ASN A 173 39.93 -18.26 23.32
CA ASN A 173 40.74 -19.48 23.40
C ASN A 173 41.98 -19.42 22.49
N ASN A 174 41.86 -18.75 21.34
CA ASN A 174 42.96 -18.55 20.40
C ASN A 174 43.89 -17.38 20.77
N ASN A 175 43.69 -16.73 21.93
CA ASN A 175 44.44 -15.53 22.36
C ASN A 175 44.48 -14.43 21.28
N PHE A 176 43.34 -14.21 20.60
CA PHE A 176 43.25 -13.22 19.54
C PHE A 176 43.59 -11.81 20.06
N VAL A 177 44.54 -11.14 19.40
CA VAL A 177 44.92 -9.75 19.70
C VAL A 177 44.01 -8.82 18.90
N PHE A 178 43.05 -8.20 19.60
CA PHE A 178 42.12 -7.25 19.03
C PHE A 178 42.76 -5.86 18.93
N LYS A 179 42.87 -5.35 17.71
CA LYS A 179 43.38 -4.01 17.41
C LYS A 179 42.28 -3.14 16.82
N PHE A 180 41.72 -2.23 17.62
CA PHE A 180 40.48 -1.54 17.26
C PHE A 180 40.54 -0.83 15.89
N LYS A 181 41.62 -0.10 15.61
CA LYS A 181 41.81 0.64 14.34
C LYS A 181 41.81 -0.27 13.12
N GLU A 182 42.53 -1.38 13.17
CA GLU A 182 42.57 -2.34 12.07
C GLU A 182 41.21 -3.04 11.92
N GLU A 183 40.56 -3.33 13.05
CA GLU A 183 39.29 -4.04 13.12
C GLU A 183 38.11 -3.22 12.56
N ILE A 184 38.01 -1.94 12.92
CA ILE A 184 36.95 -1.04 12.42
C ILE A 184 37.11 -0.78 10.92
N ILE A 185 38.34 -0.52 10.45
CA ILE A 185 38.61 -0.29 9.03
C ILE A 185 38.26 -1.54 8.22
N SER A 186 38.72 -2.72 8.64
CA SER A 186 38.43 -3.97 7.93
C SER A 186 36.95 -4.36 7.96
N TYR A 187 36.24 -4.10 9.05
CA TYR A 187 34.79 -4.27 9.15
C TYR A 187 34.06 -3.39 8.11
N CYS A 188 34.33 -2.09 8.10
CA CYS A 188 33.67 -1.16 7.19
C CYS A 188 34.04 -1.41 5.71
N ILE A 189 35.26 -1.87 5.41
CA ILE A 189 35.63 -2.28 4.04
C ILE A 189 34.76 -3.47 3.59
N SER A 190 34.54 -4.44 4.48
CA SER A 190 33.68 -5.59 4.21
C SER A 190 32.24 -5.13 3.93
N ASP A 191 31.68 -4.25 4.76
CA ASP A 191 30.32 -3.73 4.60
C ASP A 191 30.12 -2.99 3.28
N VAL A 192 31.04 -2.08 2.92
CA VAL A 192 30.98 -1.36 1.63
C VAL A 192 31.16 -2.31 0.45
N GLN A 193 31.98 -3.34 0.58
CA GLN A 193 32.14 -4.35 -0.46
C GLN A 193 30.88 -5.18 -0.66
N ILE A 194 30.24 -5.65 0.42
CA ILE A 194 28.97 -6.37 0.38
C ILE A 194 27.92 -5.50 -0.32
N LEU A 195 27.84 -4.22 0.06
CA LEU A 195 26.92 -3.27 -0.55
C LEU A 195 27.16 -3.13 -2.06
N ARG A 196 28.43 -2.90 -2.47
CA ARG A 196 28.81 -2.78 -3.87
C ARG A 196 28.42 -4.04 -4.64
N GLU A 197 28.87 -5.21 -4.21
CA GLU A 197 28.65 -6.47 -4.93
C GLU A 197 27.18 -6.84 -5.03
N ALA A 198 26.39 -6.61 -3.97
CA ALA A 198 24.96 -6.85 -3.99
C ALA A 198 24.22 -5.90 -4.95
N MET A 199 24.57 -4.61 -4.93
CA MET A 199 23.96 -3.60 -5.81
C MET A 199 24.35 -3.80 -7.28
N GLU A 200 25.59 -4.19 -7.56
CA GLU A 200 26.07 -4.51 -8.91
C GLU A 200 25.42 -5.79 -9.45
N ASN A 201 25.31 -6.84 -8.64
CA ASN A 201 24.58 -8.04 -9.02
C ASN A 201 23.09 -7.77 -9.25
N PHE A 202 22.44 -7.00 -8.36
CA PHE A 202 21.06 -6.54 -8.55
C PHE A 202 20.90 -5.81 -9.89
N ARG A 203 21.76 -4.82 -10.16
CA ARG A 203 21.71 -4.02 -11.38
C ARG A 203 21.85 -4.90 -12.63
N ARG A 204 22.86 -5.77 -12.65
CA ARG A 204 23.11 -6.69 -13.78
C ARG A 204 21.91 -7.60 -14.05
N LEU A 205 21.44 -8.31 -13.02
CA LEU A 205 20.31 -9.22 -13.14
C LEU A 205 19.01 -8.50 -13.55
N PHE A 206 18.78 -7.28 -13.04
CA PHE A 206 17.63 -6.47 -13.44
C PHE A 206 17.75 -6.01 -14.90
N MET A 207 18.95 -5.61 -15.34
CA MET A 207 19.21 -5.20 -16.74
C MET A 207 19.01 -6.34 -17.74
N GLU A 208 19.43 -7.56 -17.39
CA GLU A 208 19.18 -8.77 -18.19
C GLU A 208 17.68 -9.00 -18.43
N THR A 209 16.85 -8.62 -17.46
CA THR A 209 15.38 -8.78 -17.53
C THR A 209 14.70 -7.60 -18.21
N ALA A 210 15.03 -6.37 -17.81
CA ALA A 210 14.26 -5.18 -18.14
C ALA A 210 14.87 -4.33 -19.26
N GLN A 211 16.11 -4.61 -19.67
CA GLN A 211 16.83 -3.93 -20.75
C GLN A 211 17.05 -2.42 -20.52
N PHE A 212 17.16 -1.99 -19.26
CA PHE A 212 17.60 -0.63 -18.88
C PHE A 212 18.25 -0.64 -17.49
N ASP A 213 19.07 0.38 -17.20
CA ASP A 213 19.75 0.52 -15.92
C ASP A 213 18.80 1.06 -14.82
N PRO A 214 18.40 0.26 -13.82
CA PRO A 214 17.46 0.70 -12.79
C PRO A 214 18.07 1.76 -11.85
N LEU A 215 19.39 1.70 -11.62
CA LEU A 215 20.09 2.64 -10.75
C LEU A 215 20.32 3.98 -11.43
N ARG A 216 20.16 4.08 -12.76
CA ARG A 216 20.16 5.36 -13.46
C ARG A 216 18.76 5.97 -13.49
N GLU A 217 17.79 5.20 -13.99
CA GLU A 217 16.47 5.70 -14.37
C GLU A 217 15.51 5.88 -13.19
N CYS A 218 15.74 5.17 -12.07
CA CYS A 218 14.78 5.08 -10.98
C CYS A 218 15.39 5.46 -9.62
N LEU A 219 14.53 5.77 -8.64
CA LEU A 219 14.92 5.99 -7.24
C LEU A 219 14.57 4.80 -6.34
N THR A 220 13.68 3.91 -6.81
CA THR A 220 13.15 2.80 -6.02
C THR A 220 12.93 1.59 -6.91
N LEU A 221 12.96 0.39 -6.31
CA LEU A 221 12.61 -0.86 -6.97
C LEU A 221 11.22 -0.82 -7.60
N SER A 222 10.18 -0.36 -6.87
CA SER A 222 8.82 -0.26 -7.41
C SER A 222 8.73 0.63 -8.66
N SER A 223 9.56 1.68 -8.73
CA SER A 223 9.62 2.53 -9.93
C SER A 223 10.29 1.79 -11.08
N ALA A 224 11.36 1.02 -10.81
CA ALA A 224 12.01 0.19 -11.81
C ALA A 224 11.06 -0.91 -12.34
N CYS A 225 10.33 -1.60 -11.47
CA CYS A 225 9.31 -2.58 -11.85
C CYS A 225 8.21 -1.96 -12.73
N MET A 226 7.73 -0.76 -12.39
CA MET A 226 6.75 -0.04 -13.21
C MET A 226 7.30 0.37 -14.57
N CYS A 227 8.56 0.80 -14.65
CA CYS A 227 9.23 1.06 -15.92
C CYS A 227 9.37 -0.22 -16.76
N ASN A 228 9.78 -1.34 -16.15
CA ASN A 228 9.84 -2.65 -16.81
C ASN A 228 8.48 -3.04 -17.38
N PHE A 229 7.43 -2.98 -16.55
CA PHE A 229 6.05 -3.26 -16.98
C PHE A 229 5.62 -2.39 -18.17
N ARG A 230 5.83 -1.08 -18.10
CA ARG A 230 5.42 -0.14 -19.15
C ARG A 230 6.23 -0.26 -20.44
N LYS A 231 7.49 -0.70 -20.36
CA LYS A 231 8.37 -0.90 -21.50
C LYS A 231 8.06 -2.22 -22.20
N ASN A 232 7.99 -3.30 -21.43
CA ASN A 232 8.07 -4.67 -21.96
C ASN A 232 6.72 -5.41 -21.96
N HIS A 233 5.71 -4.97 -21.20
CA HIS A 233 4.51 -5.78 -20.96
C HIS A 233 3.16 -5.09 -21.22
N LEU A 234 3.03 -3.80 -20.88
CA LEU A 234 1.73 -3.09 -20.92
C LEU A 234 1.18 -2.91 -22.34
N GLY A 235 2.05 -2.82 -23.35
CA GLY A 235 1.66 -2.44 -24.71
C GLY A 235 1.12 -1.00 -24.80
N ASN A 236 0.44 -0.68 -25.90
CA ASN A 236 -0.07 0.67 -26.16
C ASN A 236 -1.51 0.87 -25.64
N SER A 237 -1.72 1.99 -24.93
CA SER A 237 -3.05 2.57 -24.65
C SER A 237 -4.07 1.71 -23.89
N ARG A 238 -3.62 0.74 -23.07
CA ARG A 238 -4.53 -0.13 -22.29
C ARG A 238 -5.11 0.50 -21.02
N ILE A 239 -4.34 1.33 -20.31
CA ILE A 239 -4.76 1.94 -19.03
C ILE A 239 -5.17 3.40 -19.25
N GLY A 240 -6.42 3.74 -18.95
CA GLY A 240 -6.89 5.12 -18.94
C GLY A 240 -6.31 5.93 -17.77
N ILE A 241 -5.72 7.09 -18.08
CA ILE A 241 -5.21 8.01 -17.05
C ILE A 241 -6.39 8.81 -16.49
N VAL A 242 -6.66 8.63 -15.19
CA VAL A 242 -7.74 9.34 -14.52
C VAL A 242 -7.48 10.85 -14.58
N PRO A 243 -8.44 11.65 -15.04
CA PRO A 243 -8.32 13.10 -15.02
C PRO A 243 -8.09 13.70 -13.63
N ARG A 244 -7.48 14.90 -13.58
CA ARG A 244 -7.49 15.75 -12.39
C ARG A 244 -8.94 15.99 -11.94
N GLY A 245 -9.21 15.80 -10.65
CA GLY A 245 -10.57 15.88 -10.07
C GLY A 245 -11.45 14.65 -10.31
N GLY A 246 -10.94 13.58 -10.94
CA GLY A 246 -11.74 12.41 -11.31
C GLY A 246 -12.57 12.64 -12.58
N TYR A 247 -13.47 11.70 -12.91
CA TYR A 247 -14.25 11.79 -14.15
C TYR A 247 -15.43 12.78 -14.10
N ARG A 248 -15.83 13.21 -12.89
CA ARG A 248 -16.86 14.24 -12.65
C ARG A 248 -16.32 15.53 -12.02
N GLY A 249 -15.29 15.48 -11.18
CA GLY A 249 -14.82 16.67 -10.44
C GLY A 249 -14.01 17.68 -11.24
N ARG A 250 -14.05 17.65 -12.58
CA ARG A 250 -13.44 18.69 -13.45
C ARG A 250 -14.27 19.96 -13.52
N ASP A 251 -15.60 19.85 -13.45
CA ASP A 251 -16.51 20.97 -13.67
C ASP A 251 -17.00 21.49 -12.30
N LYS A 252 -16.71 22.76 -12.00
CA LYS A 252 -17.07 23.41 -10.73
C LYS A 252 -18.42 24.10 -10.89
N ALA A 253 -19.52 23.40 -10.59
CA ALA A 253 -20.82 24.02 -10.42
C ALA A 253 -21.02 24.48 -8.97
N SER A 254 -21.64 25.66 -8.78
CA SER A 254 -21.98 26.15 -7.44
C SER A 254 -23.12 25.32 -6.84
N PHE A 255 -23.08 25.08 -5.53
CA PHE A 255 -24.15 24.36 -4.82
C PHE A 255 -25.52 25.00 -5.07
N GLU A 256 -25.56 26.32 -5.13
CA GLU A 256 -26.78 27.08 -5.36
C GLU A 256 -27.30 26.93 -6.80
N ALA A 257 -26.42 26.94 -7.80
CA ALA A 257 -26.81 26.67 -9.20
C ALA A 257 -27.44 25.27 -9.34
N LEU A 258 -26.81 24.25 -8.76
CA LEU A 258 -27.30 22.88 -8.82
C LEU A 258 -28.62 22.73 -8.08
N LYS A 259 -28.76 23.38 -6.93
CA LYS A 259 -30.02 23.44 -6.18
C LYS A 259 -31.12 24.08 -7.03
N TRP A 260 -30.83 25.15 -7.77
CA TRP A 260 -31.79 25.73 -8.69
C TRP A 260 -32.16 24.79 -9.84
N LEU A 261 -31.17 24.14 -10.47
CA LEU A 261 -31.40 23.21 -11.58
C LEU A 261 -32.21 21.97 -11.15
N ASP A 262 -32.07 21.52 -9.90
CA ASP A 262 -32.90 20.45 -9.32
C ASP A 262 -34.38 20.86 -9.28
N TYR A 263 -34.66 22.09 -8.86
CA TYR A 263 -36.02 22.64 -8.88
C TYR A 263 -36.57 22.79 -10.32
N GLU A 264 -35.77 23.29 -11.26
CA GLU A 264 -36.20 23.38 -12.67
C GLU A 264 -36.45 22.00 -13.28
N SER A 265 -35.63 21.00 -12.94
CA SER A 265 -35.79 19.61 -13.37
C SER A 265 -37.10 19.01 -12.86
N HIS A 266 -37.49 19.34 -11.62
CA HIS A 266 -38.78 18.97 -11.05
C HIS A 266 -39.95 19.60 -11.83
N LEU A 267 -39.88 20.89 -12.16
CA LEU A 267 -40.95 21.59 -12.89
C LEU A 267 -41.24 20.97 -14.26
N ILE A 268 -40.21 20.52 -14.97
CA ILE A 268 -40.35 19.92 -16.30
C ILE A 268 -40.61 18.40 -16.28
N GLY A 269 -40.51 17.75 -15.12
CA GLY A 269 -40.67 16.29 -14.99
C GLY A 269 -39.63 15.47 -15.76
N LYS A 270 -38.50 16.09 -16.16
CA LYS A 270 -37.40 15.47 -16.90
C LYS A 270 -36.06 15.89 -16.31
N LYS A 271 -35.05 15.02 -16.41
CA LYS A 271 -33.70 15.25 -15.89
C LYS A 271 -32.95 16.25 -16.79
N ILE A 272 -32.58 17.40 -16.23
CA ILE A 272 -31.72 18.39 -16.92
C ILE A 272 -30.28 17.89 -16.86
N LEU A 273 -29.54 17.90 -17.98
CA LEU A 273 -28.12 17.56 -18.02
C LEU A 273 -27.31 18.71 -17.42
N THR A 274 -26.50 18.44 -16.40
CA THR A 274 -25.71 19.40 -15.62
C THR A 274 -24.27 18.90 -15.47
N ALA A 275 -23.40 19.75 -14.90
CA ALA A 275 -22.07 19.36 -14.44
C ALA A 275 -22.10 18.08 -13.58
N GLU A 276 -23.13 17.90 -12.76
CA GLU A 276 -23.23 16.77 -11.86
C GLU A 276 -23.85 15.54 -12.50
N ASN A 277 -24.75 15.64 -13.48
CA ASN A 277 -25.49 14.47 -13.96
C ASN A 277 -25.32 14.10 -15.46
N GLY A 278 -24.47 14.80 -16.20
CA GLY A 278 -24.23 14.51 -17.63
C GLY A 278 -22.98 15.17 -18.24
N ARG A 279 -22.05 15.66 -17.40
CA ARG A 279 -20.98 16.63 -17.73
C ARG A 279 -21.54 17.98 -18.24
N GLU A 280 -20.81 19.08 -18.01
CA GLU A 280 -21.22 20.38 -18.58
C GLU A 280 -21.24 20.28 -20.10
N GLN A 281 -22.39 20.60 -20.70
CA GLN A 281 -22.55 20.60 -22.16
C GLN A 281 -21.84 21.81 -22.76
N ILE A 282 -21.17 21.59 -23.89
CA ILE A 282 -20.55 22.66 -24.68
C ILE A 282 -21.48 23.02 -25.82
N VAL A 283 -22.14 24.17 -25.70
CA VAL A 283 -23.05 24.71 -26.71
C VAL A 283 -22.40 25.93 -27.35
N LEU A 284 -22.19 25.89 -28.67
CA LEU A 284 -21.52 26.97 -29.44
C LEU A 284 -20.15 27.40 -28.87
N LYS A 285 -19.38 26.44 -28.32
CA LYS A 285 -18.09 26.63 -27.63
C LYS A 285 -18.17 27.21 -26.21
N TYR A 286 -19.36 27.40 -25.65
CA TYR A 286 -19.56 27.84 -24.27
C TYR A 286 -20.03 26.66 -23.41
N LYS A 287 -19.46 26.53 -22.22
CA LYS A 287 -20.02 25.64 -21.19
C LYS A 287 -21.29 26.25 -20.62
N VAL A 288 -22.31 25.44 -20.39
CA VAL A 288 -23.60 25.87 -19.84
C VAL A 288 -23.92 25.09 -18.56
N ASP A 289 -24.65 25.71 -17.62
CA ASP A 289 -24.95 25.10 -16.32
C ASP A 289 -25.94 23.93 -16.45
N GLY A 290 -26.90 24.03 -17.36
CA GLY A 290 -27.84 22.95 -17.67
C GLY A 290 -28.25 22.88 -19.16
N TYR A 291 -28.58 21.70 -19.65
CA TYR A 291 -29.07 21.46 -21.02
C TYR A 291 -30.12 20.35 -21.08
N ILE A 292 -31.13 20.49 -21.92
CA ILE A 292 -32.09 19.43 -22.21
C ILE A 292 -32.66 19.59 -23.61
N GLU A 293 -32.98 18.46 -24.24
CA GLU A 293 -33.77 18.39 -25.47
C GLU A 293 -35.17 17.87 -25.14
N LEU A 294 -36.20 18.59 -25.61
CA LEU A 294 -37.60 18.27 -25.34
C LEU A 294 -38.31 17.99 -26.67
N ASP A 295 -38.78 16.75 -26.84
CA ASP A 295 -39.67 16.41 -27.95
C ASP A 295 -41.01 17.16 -27.78
N LEU A 296 -41.40 17.91 -28.81
CA LEU A 296 -42.65 18.65 -28.86
C LEU A 296 -43.75 17.81 -29.55
N PRO A 297 -45.05 18.09 -29.27
CA PRO A 297 -46.16 17.35 -29.86
C PRO A 297 -46.23 17.39 -31.41
N ASP A 298 -45.59 18.38 -32.03
CA ASP A 298 -45.51 18.55 -33.48
C ASP A 298 -44.36 17.74 -34.13
N GLY A 299 -43.62 16.95 -33.34
CA GLY A 299 -42.49 16.15 -33.78
C GLY A 299 -41.16 16.91 -33.86
N SER A 300 -41.13 18.19 -33.51
CA SER A 300 -39.89 18.97 -33.42
C SER A 300 -39.20 18.81 -32.05
N VAL A 301 -37.92 19.17 -31.96
CA VAL A 301 -37.13 19.08 -30.72
C VAL A 301 -36.73 20.48 -30.25
N GLU A 302 -37.20 20.88 -29.07
CA GLU A 302 -36.79 22.11 -28.42
C GLU A 302 -35.46 21.89 -27.67
N LYS A 303 -34.44 22.70 -27.99
CA LYS A 303 -33.15 22.69 -27.30
C LYS A 303 -33.10 23.79 -26.25
N ARG A 304 -33.14 23.40 -24.98
CA ARG A 304 -33.20 24.34 -23.85
C ARG A 304 -31.88 24.36 -23.08
N VAL A 305 -31.39 25.56 -22.80
CA VAL A 305 -30.17 25.84 -22.03
C VAL A 305 -30.55 26.55 -20.74
N TYR A 306 -30.01 26.10 -19.60
CA TYR A 306 -30.14 26.74 -18.31
C TYR A 306 -28.83 27.42 -17.94
N GLN A 307 -28.90 28.68 -17.50
CA GLN A 307 -27.73 29.43 -17.04
C GLN A 307 -27.97 30.06 -15.67
N TYR A 308 -27.10 29.76 -14.72
CA TYR A 308 -27.12 30.34 -13.39
C TYR A 308 -26.04 31.41 -13.28
N HIS A 309 -26.41 32.59 -12.79
CA HIS A 309 -25.50 33.74 -12.71
C HIS A 309 -25.24 34.12 -11.25
N GLY A 310 -24.16 33.58 -10.70
CA GLY A 310 -23.66 33.97 -9.38
C GLY A 310 -23.34 35.47 -9.33
N CYS A 311 -24.06 36.23 -8.49
CA CYS A 311 -24.06 37.70 -8.54
C CYS A 311 -22.68 38.35 -8.39
N TYR A 312 -21.79 37.76 -7.58
CA TYR A 312 -20.42 38.25 -7.40
C TYR A 312 -19.56 38.03 -8.64
N PHE A 313 -19.55 36.79 -9.17
CA PHE A 313 -18.71 36.41 -10.32
C PHE A 313 -19.17 37.05 -11.63
N HIS A 314 -20.47 37.31 -11.78
CA HIS A 314 -21.07 37.90 -12.98
C HIS A 314 -21.39 39.39 -12.84
N LEU A 315 -20.94 40.06 -11.77
CA LEU A 315 -21.18 41.47 -11.49
C LEU A 315 -22.65 41.88 -11.70
N CYS A 316 -23.56 41.27 -10.96
CA CYS A 316 -24.99 41.56 -11.07
C CYS A 316 -25.27 43.05 -10.76
N LYS A 317 -25.85 43.79 -11.72
CA LYS A 317 -26.15 45.23 -11.58
C LYS A 317 -27.13 45.55 -10.43
N ARG A 318 -27.92 44.58 -9.95
CA ARG A 318 -28.81 44.76 -8.78
C ARG A 318 -28.06 44.63 -7.45
N CYS A 319 -27.10 43.71 -7.36
CA CYS A 319 -26.36 43.43 -6.13
C CYS A 319 -25.10 44.28 -5.99
N ILE A 320 -24.49 44.66 -7.11
CA ILE A 320 -23.26 45.46 -7.19
C ILE A 320 -23.54 46.60 -8.19
N PRO A 321 -24.35 47.60 -7.79
CA PRO A 321 -24.76 48.69 -8.67
C PRO A 321 -23.65 49.72 -8.90
N ASP A 322 -22.67 49.85 -7.99
CA ASP A 322 -21.65 50.88 -8.03
C ASP A 322 -20.43 50.47 -8.88
N GLU A 323 -19.99 51.36 -9.79
CA GLU A 323 -18.89 51.05 -10.71
C GLU A 323 -17.53 50.92 -10.00
N THR A 324 -17.38 51.53 -8.83
CA THR A 324 -16.16 51.44 -8.02
C THR A 324 -15.95 50.00 -7.52
N SER A 325 -16.96 49.37 -6.94
CA SER A 325 -16.89 47.97 -6.48
C SER A 325 -16.83 47.00 -7.66
N ARG A 326 -17.56 47.27 -8.75
CA ARG A 326 -17.46 46.48 -10.00
C ARG A 326 -16.04 46.49 -10.55
N SER A 327 -15.40 47.65 -10.61
CA SER A 327 -14.01 47.80 -11.07
C SER A 327 -13.02 47.09 -10.16
N LYS A 328 -13.20 47.15 -8.83
CA LYS A 328 -12.36 46.42 -7.87
C LYS A 328 -12.44 44.90 -8.06
N ILE A 329 -13.65 44.37 -8.26
CA ILE A 329 -13.88 42.92 -8.44
C ILE A 329 -13.42 42.44 -9.83
N ARG A 330 -13.63 43.25 -10.88
CA ARG A 330 -13.14 42.96 -12.25
C ARG A 330 -11.61 42.93 -12.35
N GLY A 331 -10.91 43.67 -11.49
CA GLY A 331 -9.46 43.75 -11.50
C GLY A 331 -8.91 44.32 -12.81
N ARG A 332 -7.87 43.69 -13.38
CA ARG A 332 -7.24 44.09 -14.66
C ARG A 332 -7.90 43.49 -15.91
N SER A 333 -9.03 42.77 -15.77
CA SER A 333 -9.73 42.17 -16.92
C SER A 333 -10.27 43.26 -17.85
N GLN A 334 -10.01 43.14 -19.16
CA GLN A 334 -10.55 44.05 -20.18
C GLN A 334 -12.02 43.77 -20.52
N GLU A 335 -12.52 42.55 -20.30
CA GLU A 335 -13.94 42.19 -20.52
C GLU A 335 -14.75 42.37 -19.21
N ASP A 336 -15.91 43.02 -19.29
CA ASP A 336 -16.92 43.05 -18.21
C ASP A 336 -17.66 41.70 -18.16
N PRO A 337 -17.57 40.93 -17.06
CA PRO A 337 -18.28 39.66 -16.89
C PRO A 337 -19.79 39.73 -17.10
N TYR A 338 -20.43 40.84 -16.73
CA TYR A 338 -21.88 41.04 -16.93
C TYR A 338 -22.22 41.12 -18.42
N GLU A 339 -21.50 41.95 -19.16
CA GLU A 339 -21.72 42.13 -20.60
C GLU A 339 -21.36 40.85 -21.37
N LYS A 340 -20.32 40.14 -20.94
CA LYS A 340 -19.96 38.81 -21.47
C LYS A 340 -21.09 37.80 -21.28
N THR A 341 -21.68 37.73 -20.08
CA THR A 341 -22.83 36.86 -19.82
C THR A 341 -23.99 37.20 -20.74
N ARG A 342 -24.36 38.48 -20.85
CA ARG A 342 -25.43 38.95 -21.75
C ARG A 342 -25.16 38.61 -23.21
N PHE A 343 -23.91 38.74 -23.66
CA PHE A 343 -23.50 38.38 -25.00
C PHE A 343 -23.66 36.88 -25.28
N ILE A 344 -23.22 36.02 -24.35
CA ILE A 344 -23.36 34.56 -24.47
C ILE A 344 -24.84 34.17 -24.55
N THR A 345 -25.68 34.70 -23.65
CA THR A 345 -27.13 34.44 -23.64
C THR A 345 -27.78 34.86 -24.97
N LYS A 346 -27.46 36.06 -25.47
CA LYS A 346 -27.97 36.54 -26.75
C LYS A 346 -27.56 35.60 -27.89
N LYS A 347 -26.29 35.24 -27.95
CA LYS A 347 -25.74 34.36 -28.99
C LYS A 347 -26.41 32.99 -29.00
N LEU A 348 -26.69 32.40 -27.83
CA LEU A 348 -27.44 31.15 -27.73
C LEU A 348 -28.86 31.29 -28.28
N ARG A 349 -29.59 32.35 -27.89
CA ARG A 349 -30.94 32.63 -28.42
C ARG A 349 -30.94 32.85 -29.93
N ASP A 350 -29.96 33.60 -30.45
CA ASP A 350 -29.82 33.87 -31.89
C ASP A 350 -29.58 32.59 -32.72
N HIS A 351 -29.09 31.50 -32.10
CA HIS A 351 -28.89 30.19 -32.73
C HIS A 351 -30.03 29.20 -32.42
N GLY A 352 -31.19 29.69 -31.97
CA GLY A 352 -32.40 28.88 -31.81
C GLY A 352 -32.51 28.10 -30.49
N TYR A 353 -31.68 28.39 -29.49
CA TYR A 353 -31.79 27.77 -28.17
C TYR A 353 -32.76 28.56 -27.26
N VAL A 354 -33.61 27.85 -26.54
CA VAL A 354 -34.41 28.44 -25.45
C VAL A 354 -33.53 28.59 -24.22
N VAL A 355 -33.20 29.82 -23.81
CA VAL A 355 -32.31 30.06 -22.67
C VAL A 355 -33.10 30.51 -21.45
N ILE A 356 -33.10 29.67 -20.40
CA ILE A 356 -33.64 29.96 -19.07
C ILE A 356 -32.49 30.44 -18.18
N GLU A 357 -32.55 31.68 -17.72
CA GLU A 357 -31.52 32.31 -16.90
C GLU A 357 -32.01 32.59 -15.48
N LYS A 358 -31.12 32.48 -14.49
CA LYS A 358 -31.43 32.78 -13.08
C LYS A 358 -30.26 33.48 -12.40
N TRP A 359 -30.50 34.66 -11.85
CA TRP A 359 -29.49 35.33 -11.02
C TRP A 359 -29.51 34.79 -9.59
N GLY A 360 -28.34 34.69 -8.96
CA GLY A 360 -28.26 34.15 -7.59
C GLY A 360 -29.11 34.91 -6.58
N CYS A 361 -29.19 36.23 -6.67
CA CYS A 361 -30.06 37.03 -5.82
C CYS A 361 -31.56 36.74 -6.03
N GLU A 362 -31.97 36.40 -7.26
CA GLU A 362 -33.35 36.04 -7.57
C GLU A 362 -33.68 34.67 -7.00
N PHE A 363 -32.77 33.71 -7.11
CA PHE A 363 -32.99 32.39 -6.52
C PHE A 363 -32.97 32.42 -4.99
N GLN A 364 -32.09 33.21 -4.37
CA GLN A 364 -32.13 33.46 -2.93
C GLN A 364 -33.45 34.10 -2.48
N HIS A 365 -34.01 35.00 -3.28
CA HIS A 365 -35.33 35.55 -3.03
C HIS A 365 -36.42 34.46 -3.14
N ASP A 366 -36.35 33.61 -4.17
CA ASP A 366 -37.28 32.51 -4.37
C ASP A 366 -37.26 31.50 -3.21
N LEU A 367 -36.07 31.12 -2.73
CA LEU A 367 -35.88 30.24 -1.57
C LEU A 367 -36.49 30.79 -0.26
N LYS A 368 -36.72 32.10 -0.17
CA LYS A 368 -37.25 32.77 1.03
C LYS A 368 -38.72 33.15 0.90
N ASN A 369 -39.20 33.44 -0.31
CA ASN A 369 -40.49 34.10 -0.51
C ASN A 369 -41.44 33.36 -1.46
N LYS A 370 -40.98 32.41 -2.28
CA LYS A 370 -41.87 31.63 -3.15
C LYS A 370 -42.30 30.34 -2.47
N GLU A 371 -43.57 30.27 -2.10
CA GLU A 371 -44.14 29.15 -1.34
C GLU A 371 -43.91 27.80 -2.01
N GLN A 372 -44.06 27.70 -3.34
CA GLN A 372 -43.80 26.48 -4.10
C GLN A 372 -42.34 26.00 -3.99
N VAL A 373 -41.37 26.93 -4.04
CA VAL A 373 -39.93 26.62 -3.93
C VAL A 373 -39.59 26.20 -2.50
N ILE A 374 -40.15 26.89 -1.51
CA ILE A 374 -39.96 26.58 -0.08
C ILE A 374 -40.49 25.18 0.23
N GLN A 375 -41.72 24.87 -0.21
CA GLN A 375 -42.33 23.57 0.04
C GLN A 375 -41.60 22.44 -0.68
N PHE A 376 -41.13 22.68 -1.91
CA PHE A 376 -40.31 21.72 -2.63
C PHE A 376 -39.07 21.32 -1.80
N PHE A 377 -38.26 22.28 -1.34
CA PHE A 377 -37.04 21.97 -0.58
C PHE A 377 -37.26 21.57 0.88
N LYS A 378 -38.44 21.84 1.46
CA LYS A 378 -38.84 21.25 2.76
C LYS A 378 -39.06 19.74 2.65
N ASN A 379 -39.69 19.31 1.56
CA ASN A 379 -39.99 17.89 1.31
C ASN A 379 -38.85 17.15 0.59
N HIS A 380 -38.03 17.88 -0.17
CA HIS A 380 -36.91 17.38 -0.96
C HIS A 380 -35.65 18.18 -0.62
N ALA A 381 -35.01 17.85 0.50
CA ALA A 381 -33.77 18.51 0.89
C ALA A 381 -32.68 18.24 -0.16
N PHE A 382 -32.27 19.27 -0.90
CA PHE A 382 -31.20 19.15 -1.89
C PHE A 382 -29.89 18.73 -1.21
N LYS A 383 -29.43 17.53 -1.53
CA LYS A 383 -28.14 16.99 -1.09
C LYS A 383 -27.23 16.86 -2.30
N ARG A 384 -26.11 17.57 -2.26
CA ARG A 384 -25.04 17.38 -3.23
C ARG A 384 -24.40 16.01 -2.99
N ILE A 385 -24.49 15.12 -3.97
CA ILE A 385 -23.81 13.82 -3.90
C ILE A 385 -22.34 14.07 -4.24
N GLU A 386 -21.45 13.76 -3.30
CA GLU A 386 -20.01 13.82 -3.59
C GLU A 386 -19.67 12.84 -4.72
N PRO A 387 -18.89 13.25 -5.73
CA PRO A 387 -18.44 12.34 -6.77
C PRO A 387 -17.68 11.15 -6.21
N LEU A 388 -17.79 10.01 -6.88
CA LEU A 388 -17.02 8.80 -6.60
C LEU A 388 -15.51 9.13 -6.55
N LYS A 389 -14.90 8.90 -5.40
CA LYS A 389 -13.44 9.03 -5.20
C LYS A 389 -12.79 7.66 -5.32
N LEU A 390 -12.00 7.45 -6.37
CA LEU A 390 -11.34 6.16 -6.62
C LEU A 390 -10.46 5.66 -5.47
N ARG A 391 -9.88 6.57 -4.67
CA ARG A 391 -9.08 6.18 -3.49
C ARG A 391 -9.91 5.44 -2.45
N ASP A 392 -11.22 5.72 -2.38
CA ASP A 392 -12.10 5.10 -1.39
C ASP A 392 -12.28 3.60 -1.68
N ALA A 393 -12.20 3.19 -2.94
CA ALA A 393 -12.22 1.79 -3.37
C ALA A 393 -10.94 0.99 -3.07
N ILE A 394 -9.82 1.64 -2.69
CA ILE A 394 -8.52 0.96 -2.49
C ILE A 394 -8.37 0.44 -1.06
N TYR A 395 -8.94 -0.72 -0.76
CA TYR A 395 -8.78 -1.36 0.55
C TYR A 395 -7.54 -2.27 0.61
N GLY A 396 -7.04 -2.55 1.81
CA GLY A 396 -5.96 -3.53 2.01
C GLY A 396 -6.46 -4.98 1.99
N GLY A 397 -5.59 -5.92 2.39
CA GLY A 397 -5.95 -7.31 2.67
C GLY A 397 -6.86 -7.46 3.89
N ARG A 398 -7.55 -8.60 3.99
CA ARG A 398 -8.40 -8.93 5.14
C ARG A 398 -7.53 -9.44 6.29
N THR A 399 -7.59 -8.80 7.45
CA THR A 399 -6.90 -9.28 8.66
C THR A 399 -7.84 -9.23 9.85
N SER A 400 -8.10 -10.38 10.47
CA SER A 400 -8.89 -10.49 11.69
C SER A 400 -8.48 -11.70 12.52
N ALA A 401 -8.58 -11.56 13.84
CA ALA A 401 -8.73 -12.68 14.75
C ALA A 401 -10.21 -13.05 14.79
N LEU A 402 -10.52 -14.34 14.68
CA LEU A 402 -11.87 -14.88 14.82
C LEU A 402 -12.00 -15.59 16.17
N TYR A 403 -10.90 -16.16 16.65
CA TYR A 403 -10.75 -16.68 18.00
C TYR A 403 -9.68 -15.91 18.76
N SER A 404 -9.93 -15.73 20.05
CA SER A 404 -9.00 -15.14 20.98
C SER A 404 -8.05 -16.19 21.57
N ALA A 405 -8.51 -17.42 21.79
CA ALA A 405 -7.71 -18.59 22.14
C ALA A 405 -8.41 -19.90 21.73
N TYR A 406 -7.63 -20.91 21.36
CA TYR A 406 -8.10 -22.26 21.07
C TYR A 406 -7.02 -23.30 21.42
N GLU A 407 -7.43 -24.41 22.03
CA GLU A 407 -6.60 -25.58 22.30
C GLU A 407 -7.19 -26.74 21.50
N ALA A 408 -6.37 -27.43 20.70
CA ALA A 408 -6.84 -28.54 19.88
C ALA A 408 -7.21 -29.75 20.76
N ASP A 409 -8.41 -30.30 20.59
CA ASP A 409 -8.78 -31.55 21.23
C ASP A 409 -8.20 -32.75 20.47
N LEU A 410 -6.98 -33.14 20.86
CA LEU A 410 -6.28 -34.28 20.26
C LEU A 410 -7.03 -35.61 20.45
N SER A 411 -7.89 -35.73 21.47
CA SER A 411 -8.67 -36.94 21.71
C SER A 411 -9.78 -37.12 20.68
N LYS A 412 -10.30 -36.00 20.13
CA LYS A 412 -11.23 -35.96 19.00
C LYS A 412 -10.53 -35.91 17.64
N GLY A 413 -9.20 -36.04 17.61
CA GLY A 413 -8.41 -35.96 16.38
C GLY A 413 -8.28 -34.56 15.80
N GLU A 414 -8.53 -33.51 16.59
CA GLU A 414 -8.37 -32.13 16.13
C GLU A 414 -6.90 -31.74 15.99
N SER A 415 -6.61 -30.86 15.04
CA SER A 415 -5.33 -30.15 14.97
C SER A 415 -5.53 -28.73 14.46
N ILE A 416 -4.55 -27.86 14.63
CA ILE A 416 -4.59 -26.51 14.06
C ILE A 416 -3.62 -26.43 12.88
N LYS A 417 -4.12 -25.90 11.75
CA LYS A 417 -3.36 -25.72 10.51
C LYS A 417 -3.13 -24.23 10.24
N LEU A 418 -2.04 -23.92 9.54
CA LEU A 418 -1.71 -22.56 9.09
C LEU A 418 -1.23 -22.63 7.64
N TYR A 419 -2.12 -22.23 6.73
CA TYR A 419 -1.85 -22.24 5.30
C TYR A 419 -1.64 -20.82 4.77
N ASP A 420 -0.79 -20.68 3.75
CA ASP A 420 -0.40 -19.42 3.13
C ASP A 420 -0.55 -19.53 1.60
N VAL A 421 -1.06 -18.48 0.95
CA VAL A 421 -1.27 -18.45 -0.51
C VAL A 421 0.05 -18.15 -1.22
N ILE A 422 0.44 -19.03 -2.14
CA ILE A 422 1.65 -18.87 -2.94
C ILE A 422 1.50 -17.66 -3.87
N SER A 423 2.05 -16.52 -3.45
CA SER A 423 2.10 -15.27 -4.24
C SER A 423 0.71 -14.77 -4.64
N GLU A 424 -0.16 -14.52 -3.66
CA GLU A 424 -1.56 -14.08 -3.82
C GLU A 424 -1.74 -12.95 -4.84
N TYR A 425 -1.11 -11.78 -4.63
CA TYR A 425 -1.27 -10.64 -5.54
C TYR A 425 -0.78 -10.93 -6.98
N PRO A 426 0.40 -11.52 -7.19
CA PRO A 426 0.78 -12.02 -8.51
C PRO A 426 -0.23 -13.00 -9.14
N SER A 427 -0.80 -13.92 -8.36
CA SER A 427 -1.80 -14.88 -8.84
C SER A 427 -3.05 -14.17 -9.37
N VAL A 428 -3.62 -13.23 -8.61
CA VAL A 428 -4.80 -12.49 -9.07
C VAL A 428 -4.49 -11.55 -10.23
N GLN A 429 -3.27 -11.00 -10.31
CA GLN A 429 -2.82 -10.24 -11.48
C GLN A 429 -2.71 -11.12 -12.73
N TYR A 430 -2.37 -12.39 -12.56
CA TYR A 430 -2.24 -13.35 -13.65
C TYR A 430 -3.60 -13.83 -14.16
N HIS A 431 -4.48 -14.28 -13.26
CA HIS A 431 -5.69 -15.03 -13.61
C HIS A 431 -6.96 -14.19 -13.73
N LYS A 432 -7.09 -13.08 -12.98
CA LYS A 432 -8.39 -12.39 -12.84
C LYS A 432 -8.56 -11.27 -13.87
N TRP A 433 -9.81 -10.87 -14.08
CA TRP A 433 -10.18 -9.81 -15.00
C TRP A 433 -9.83 -8.41 -14.48
N TYR A 434 -9.37 -7.53 -15.38
CA TYR A 434 -9.11 -6.12 -15.10
C TYR A 434 -9.69 -5.20 -16.19
N PRO A 435 -10.18 -4.00 -15.79
CA PRO A 435 -10.79 -3.05 -16.71
C PRO A 435 -9.76 -2.37 -17.63
N GLU A 436 -10.12 -2.15 -18.90
CA GLU A 436 -9.30 -1.44 -19.88
C GLU A 436 -9.90 -0.09 -20.29
N GLY A 437 -9.03 0.88 -20.60
CA GLY A 437 -9.43 2.18 -21.14
C GLY A 437 -10.05 3.12 -20.11
N HIS A 438 -11.03 3.90 -20.56
CA HIS A 438 -11.78 4.87 -19.75
C HIS A 438 -13.21 4.39 -19.53
N PRO A 439 -13.80 4.62 -18.35
CA PRO A 439 -15.16 4.20 -18.05
C PRO A 439 -16.20 5.12 -18.70
N LYS A 440 -17.38 4.55 -18.95
CA LYS A 440 -18.64 5.30 -19.02
C LYS A 440 -19.11 5.60 -17.60
N ILE A 441 -19.63 6.79 -17.38
CA ILE A 441 -20.08 7.22 -16.04
C ILE A 441 -21.59 7.14 -16.02
N TYR A 442 -22.14 6.37 -15.09
CA TYR A 442 -23.57 6.33 -14.80
C TYR A 442 -23.84 6.88 -13.42
N LEU A 443 -24.98 7.52 -13.28
CA LEU A 443 -25.45 8.18 -12.07
C LEU A 443 -26.85 7.72 -11.74
N ASP A 444 -27.22 7.97 -10.48
CA ASP A 444 -28.56 7.67 -10.00
C ASP A 444 -29.65 8.22 -10.95
N GLY A 445 -30.58 7.34 -11.33
CA GLY A 445 -31.67 7.62 -12.27
C GLY A 445 -31.30 7.70 -13.75
N ASP A 446 -30.06 7.35 -14.15
CA ASP A 446 -29.72 7.23 -15.58
C ASP A 446 -30.44 6.04 -16.22
N ARG A 447 -31.17 6.30 -17.30
CA ARG A 447 -32.01 5.29 -17.98
C ARG A 447 -31.23 4.15 -18.60
N ASP A 448 -30.02 4.45 -19.08
CA ASP A 448 -29.14 3.51 -19.76
C ASP A 448 -28.15 2.82 -18.80
N MET A 449 -28.25 3.06 -17.49
CA MET A 449 -27.42 2.38 -16.51
C MET A 449 -27.70 0.87 -16.55
N PRO A 450 -26.68 0.02 -16.64
CA PRO A 450 -26.88 -1.42 -16.63
C PRO A 450 -27.60 -1.87 -15.35
N ALA A 451 -28.33 -2.98 -15.46
CA ALA A 451 -28.89 -3.65 -14.28
C ALA A 451 -27.78 -4.00 -13.28
N VAL A 452 -28.14 -4.15 -12.00
CA VAL A 452 -27.21 -4.29 -10.87
C VAL A 452 -26.22 -5.44 -11.10
N GLU A 453 -26.70 -6.57 -11.60
CA GLU A 453 -25.95 -7.77 -11.95
C GLU A 453 -24.96 -7.58 -13.11
N ASN A 454 -25.16 -6.56 -13.94
CA ASN A 454 -24.33 -6.24 -15.10
C ASN A 454 -23.40 -5.04 -14.86
N LEU A 455 -23.42 -4.45 -13.65
CA LEU A 455 -22.47 -3.40 -13.29
C LEU A 455 -21.06 -3.96 -13.29
N ASN A 456 -20.13 -3.27 -13.96
CA ASN A 456 -18.76 -3.72 -14.11
C ASN A 456 -17.80 -2.55 -14.01
N GLY A 457 -16.93 -2.55 -13.00
CA GLY A 457 -16.01 -1.44 -12.72
C GLY A 457 -15.98 -1.04 -11.26
N VAL A 458 -16.12 0.25 -10.98
CA VAL A 458 -16.11 0.80 -9.61
C VAL A 458 -17.47 1.42 -9.29
N ILE A 459 -18.06 1.03 -8.18
CA ILE A 459 -19.46 1.29 -7.83
C ILE A 459 -19.51 2.02 -6.49
N LEU A 460 -20.14 3.19 -6.44
CA LEU A 460 -20.53 3.88 -5.21
C LEU A 460 -21.99 3.56 -4.91
N ALA A 461 -22.24 2.87 -3.79
CA ALA A 461 -23.57 2.38 -3.45
C ALA A 461 -23.86 2.46 -1.94
N THR A 462 -25.15 2.48 -1.60
CA THR A 462 -25.65 2.17 -0.26
C THR A 462 -26.22 0.75 -0.29
N VAL A 463 -25.78 -0.08 0.63
CA VAL A 463 -26.19 -1.48 0.77
C VAL A 463 -26.61 -1.78 2.20
N LEU A 464 -27.60 -2.66 2.36
CA LEU A 464 -27.98 -3.24 3.64
C LEU A 464 -27.41 -4.66 3.73
N PRO A 465 -26.45 -4.92 4.64
CA PRO A 465 -25.94 -6.27 4.88
C PRO A 465 -27.01 -7.19 5.50
N PRO A 466 -26.88 -8.52 5.36
CA PRO A 466 -27.64 -9.48 6.18
C PRO A 466 -27.15 -9.45 7.65
N GLN A 467 -27.77 -10.20 8.57
CA GLN A 467 -27.38 -10.23 10.00
C GLN A 467 -26.80 -11.58 10.47
N ASP A 468 -26.79 -12.58 9.60
CA ASP A 468 -26.44 -13.98 9.87
C ASP A 468 -25.12 -14.41 9.22
N LEU A 469 -24.35 -13.47 8.66
CA LEU A 469 -23.15 -13.78 7.89
C LEU A 469 -21.87 -13.71 8.74
N PHE A 470 -21.30 -14.87 9.11
CA PHE A 470 -20.09 -14.96 9.95
C PHE A 470 -18.83 -14.34 9.29
N LEU A 471 -18.74 -14.45 7.96
CA LEU A 471 -17.69 -13.88 7.11
C LEU A 471 -18.27 -12.79 6.18
N PRO A 472 -18.34 -11.51 6.60
CA PRO A 472 -18.91 -10.47 5.74
C PRO A 472 -18.02 -10.13 4.54
N VAL A 473 -18.64 -9.81 3.40
CA VAL A 473 -17.93 -9.60 2.13
C VAL A 473 -17.32 -8.19 2.06
N LEU A 474 -18.15 -7.16 2.23
CA LEU A 474 -17.77 -5.80 1.85
C LEU A 474 -16.83 -5.13 2.85
N PRO A 475 -15.71 -4.56 2.38
CA PRO A 475 -14.83 -3.76 3.22
C PRO A 475 -15.49 -2.43 3.61
N TYR A 476 -15.26 -2.01 4.85
CA TYR A 476 -15.73 -0.74 5.39
C TYR A 476 -14.65 -0.07 6.25
N ARG A 477 -14.31 1.18 5.95
CA ARG A 477 -13.36 1.96 6.75
C ARG A 477 -14.09 2.80 7.79
N CYS A 478 -13.89 2.48 9.05
CA CYS A 478 -14.33 3.30 10.18
C CYS A 478 -13.27 3.22 11.29
N CYS A 479 -13.27 4.21 12.18
CA CYS A 479 -12.39 4.22 13.36
C CYS A 479 -10.91 3.98 13.04
N ASN A 480 -10.43 4.54 11.92
CA ASN A 480 -9.07 4.36 11.36
C ASN A 480 -8.66 2.91 11.09
N LYS A 481 -9.63 2.01 10.83
CA LYS A 481 -9.42 0.59 10.55
C LYS A 481 -10.21 0.14 9.33
N LEU A 482 -9.69 -0.89 8.68
CA LEU A 482 -10.45 -1.70 7.74
C LEU A 482 -11.19 -2.79 8.52
N MET A 483 -12.51 -2.76 8.44
CA MET A 483 -13.45 -3.72 9.04
C MET A 483 -14.33 -4.35 7.96
N PHE A 484 -15.05 -5.40 8.34
CA PHE A 484 -16.06 -6.08 7.53
C PHE A 484 -17.32 -6.28 8.39
N PRO A 485 -18.13 -5.23 8.61
CA PRO A 485 -19.30 -5.27 9.48
C PRO A 485 -20.59 -5.60 8.74
N LEU A 486 -21.62 -5.94 9.50
CA LEU A 486 -23.02 -6.11 9.07
C LEU A 486 -23.94 -4.96 9.51
N CYS A 487 -23.42 -4.06 10.34
CA CYS A 487 -24.10 -2.84 10.78
C CYS A 487 -23.09 -1.69 10.90
N ARG A 488 -23.36 -0.59 10.17
CA ARG A 488 -22.60 0.65 10.23
C ARG A 488 -22.47 1.17 11.66
N THR A 489 -23.60 1.40 12.31
CA THR A 489 -23.62 2.04 13.64
C THR A 489 -22.90 1.20 14.69
N CYS A 490 -23.06 -0.13 14.68
CA CYS A 490 -22.29 -1.02 15.56
C CYS A 490 -20.77 -0.92 15.31
N ALA A 491 -20.32 -0.82 14.07
CA ALA A 491 -18.90 -0.72 13.75
C ALA A 491 -18.30 0.64 14.14
N GLU A 492 -19.02 1.73 13.84
CA GLU A 492 -18.63 3.11 14.18
C GLU A 492 -18.57 3.33 15.70
N THR A 493 -19.51 2.74 16.46
CA THR A 493 -19.55 2.81 17.93
C THR A 493 -18.74 1.71 18.62
N MET A 494 -18.19 0.76 17.86
CA MET A 494 -17.54 -0.46 18.36
C MET A 494 -18.41 -1.28 19.33
N ASN A 495 -19.74 -1.29 19.13
CA ASN A 495 -20.73 -1.95 19.98
C ASN A 495 -20.35 -3.41 20.31
N GLN A 496 -20.27 -3.75 21.60
CA GLN A 496 -19.99 -5.11 22.07
C GLN A 496 -21.24 -5.90 22.46
N SER A 497 -22.42 -5.29 22.42
CA SER A 497 -23.72 -5.92 22.74
C SER A 497 -24.42 -6.43 21.47
N ASP A 498 -25.60 -7.02 21.63
CA ASP A 498 -26.50 -7.35 20.52
C ASP A 498 -26.93 -6.12 19.72
N CYS A 499 -27.15 -6.34 18.43
CA CYS A 499 -27.53 -5.29 17.51
C CYS A 499 -29.06 -5.17 17.45
N HIS A 500 -29.59 -4.02 17.87
CA HIS A 500 -31.01 -3.68 17.80
C HIS A 500 -31.31 -2.48 16.89
N HIS A 501 -30.30 -2.06 16.10
CA HIS A 501 -30.42 -0.93 15.19
C HIS A 501 -31.38 -1.22 14.03
N ALA A 502 -32.12 -0.21 13.60
CA ALA A 502 -33.00 -0.30 12.43
C ALA A 502 -32.17 -0.35 11.12
N ASP A 503 -32.78 -0.82 10.03
CA ASP A 503 -32.11 -0.99 8.74
C ASP A 503 -31.32 0.25 8.28
N HIS A 504 -31.92 1.43 8.35
CA HIS A 504 -31.28 2.69 7.92
C HIS A 504 -30.02 3.05 8.75
N GLU A 505 -29.92 2.56 9.99
CA GLU A 505 -28.74 2.72 10.85
C GLU A 505 -27.67 1.66 10.56
N ARG A 506 -28.05 0.54 9.94
CA ARG A 506 -27.17 -0.58 9.59
C ARG A 506 -26.51 -0.41 8.23
N GLU A 507 -27.17 0.28 7.30
CA GLU A 507 -26.74 0.51 5.92
C GLU A 507 -25.29 1.03 5.82
N LEU A 508 -24.53 0.41 4.91
CA LEU A 508 -23.18 0.80 4.57
C LEU A 508 -23.20 1.65 3.29
N LEU A 509 -22.60 2.84 3.36
CA LEU A 509 -22.23 3.63 2.19
C LEU A 509 -20.75 3.40 1.90
N GLY A 510 -20.44 3.00 0.66
CA GLY A 510 -19.06 2.76 0.28
C GLY A 510 -18.86 2.70 -1.22
N THR A 511 -17.58 2.72 -1.61
CA THR A 511 -17.14 2.50 -2.98
C THR A 511 -16.44 1.16 -3.07
N TRP A 512 -16.88 0.30 -3.98
CA TRP A 512 -16.41 -1.07 -4.13
C TRP A 512 -16.11 -1.41 -5.59
N CYS A 513 -15.25 -2.38 -5.81
CA CYS A 513 -15.06 -2.97 -7.14
C CYS A 513 -16.21 -3.94 -7.44
N ALA A 514 -16.62 -4.05 -8.70
CA ALA A 514 -17.72 -4.91 -9.11
C ALA A 514 -17.60 -6.37 -8.61
N PRO A 515 -16.43 -7.05 -8.65
CA PRO A 515 -16.31 -8.44 -8.18
C PRO A 515 -16.72 -8.64 -6.72
N GLU A 516 -16.28 -7.77 -5.80
CA GLU A 516 -16.66 -7.88 -4.38
C GLU A 516 -18.10 -7.43 -4.12
N PHE A 517 -18.61 -6.51 -4.94
CA PHE A 517 -19.99 -6.06 -4.89
C PHE A 517 -20.97 -7.16 -5.31
N HIS A 518 -20.65 -7.90 -6.37
CA HIS A 518 -21.45 -9.03 -6.84
C HIS A 518 -21.47 -10.18 -5.83
N LEU A 519 -20.31 -10.54 -5.26
CA LEU A 519 -20.27 -11.54 -4.19
C LEU A 519 -21.10 -11.11 -2.96
N ALA A 520 -21.17 -9.81 -2.66
CA ALA A 520 -22.03 -9.34 -1.57
C ALA A 520 -23.52 -9.58 -1.88
N ILE A 521 -23.95 -9.34 -3.12
CA ILE A 521 -25.33 -9.64 -3.54
C ILE A 521 -25.62 -11.14 -3.44
N GLU A 522 -24.69 -11.99 -3.90
CA GLU A 522 -24.78 -13.45 -3.74
C GLU A 522 -24.89 -13.86 -2.26
N LYS A 523 -24.21 -13.14 -1.37
CA LYS A 523 -24.31 -13.28 0.09
C LYS A 523 -25.46 -12.47 0.70
N LYS A 524 -26.54 -12.24 -0.06
CA LYS A 524 -27.82 -11.67 0.38
C LYS A 524 -27.77 -10.21 0.86
N TYR A 525 -26.79 -9.42 0.42
CA TYR A 525 -26.80 -7.98 0.66
C TYR A 525 -27.89 -7.34 -0.20
N THR A 526 -28.70 -6.46 0.40
CA THR A 526 -29.73 -5.73 -0.34
C THR A 526 -29.17 -4.40 -0.84
N VAL A 527 -29.17 -4.19 -2.15
CA VAL A 527 -28.78 -2.89 -2.73
C VAL A 527 -29.90 -1.89 -2.48
N ARG A 528 -29.62 -0.84 -1.70
CA ARG A 528 -30.59 0.22 -1.40
C ARG A 528 -30.56 1.31 -2.46
N LYS A 529 -29.37 1.68 -2.91
CA LYS A 529 -29.16 2.75 -3.87
C LYS A 529 -27.81 2.65 -4.57
N ILE A 530 -27.80 2.82 -5.89
CA ILE A 530 -26.58 3.05 -6.67
C ILE A 530 -26.46 4.56 -6.88
N HIS A 531 -25.36 5.17 -6.42
CA HIS A 531 -25.17 6.62 -6.53
C HIS A 531 -24.38 6.99 -7.79
N GLU A 532 -23.32 6.24 -8.09
CA GLU A 532 -22.44 6.47 -9.23
C GLU A 532 -21.67 5.20 -9.60
N VAL A 533 -21.50 4.96 -10.90
CA VAL A 533 -20.76 3.82 -11.44
C VAL A 533 -19.76 4.30 -12.48
N TYR A 534 -18.51 3.86 -12.33
CA TYR A 534 -17.51 3.89 -13.39
C TYR A 534 -17.57 2.57 -14.14
N GLN A 535 -18.41 2.52 -15.17
CA GLN A 535 -18.66 1.32 -15.96
C GLN A 535 -17.57 1.11 -17.00
N TYR A 536 -16.98 -0.09 -17.03
CA TYR A 536 -16.03 -0.51 -18.04
C TYR A 536 -16.65 -1.58 -18.94
N ASP A 537 -16.82 -1.24 -20.21
CA ASP A 537 -17.35 -2.16 -21.22
C ASP A 537 -16.31 -3.19 -21.69
N SER A 538 -15.02 -2.85 -21.53
CA SER A 538 -13.90 -3.68 -21.96
C SER A 538 -12.95 -3.96 -20.80
N GLY A 539 -12.35 -5.14 -20.83
CA GLY A 539 -11.25 -5.53 -19.98
C GLY A 539 -10.68 -6.85 -20.45
N ASN A 540 -9.63 -7.31 -19.79
CA ASN A 540 -8.95 -8.54 -20.17
C ASN A 540 -8.65 -9.40 -18.95
N GLN A 541 -8.53 -10.70 -19.20
CA GLN A 541 -8.03 -11.70 -18.28
C GLN A 541 -7.21 -12.71 -19.05
N TYR A 542 -6.40 -13.50 -18.36
CA TYR A 542 -5.71 -14.61 -19.01
C TYR A 542 -6.73 -15.66 -19.50
N ASP A 543 -6.60 -16.06 -20.76
CA ASP A 543 -7.37 -17.16 -21.34
C ASP A 543 -6.49 -18.42 -21.38
N PRO A 544 -6.76 -19.43 -20.55
CA PRO A 544 -5.97 -20.65 -20.51
C PRO A 544 -6.15 -21.53 -21.76
N VAL A 545 -7.26 -21.38 -22.51
CA VAL A 545 -7.55 -22.18 -23.70
C VAL A 545 -6.75 -21.65 -24.90
N THR A 546 -6.79 -20.34 -25.13
CA THR A 546 -6.07 -19.71 -26.26
C THR A 546 -4.63 -19.32 -25.90
N GLY A 547 -4.30 -19.28 -24.62
CA GLY A 547 -3.02 -18.76 -24.10
C GLY A 547 -2.90 -17.24 -24.24
N LYS A 548 -3.99 -16.52 -24.53
CA LYS A 548 -3.99 -15.07 -24.70
C LYS A 548 -3.78 -14.36 -23.37
N ASP A 549 -2.81 -13.45 -23.35
CA ASP A 549 -2.45 -12.68 -22.16
C ASP A 549 -3.52 -11.65 -21.77
N GLY A 550 -3.79 -11.59 -20.46
CA GLY A 550 -4.39 -10.42 -19.81
C GLY A 550 -3.36 -9.31 -19.59
N MET A 551 -3.74 -8.29 -18.82
CA MET A 551 -2.95 -7.06 -18.67
C MET A 551 -1.63 -7.23 -17.92
N PHE A 552 -1.58 -8.11 -16.92
CA PHE A 552 -0.37 -8.36 -16.13
C PHE A 552 0.22 -9.76 -16.38
N THR A 553 -0.43 -10.57 -17.20
CA THR A 553 -0.12 -11.99 -17.39
C THR A 553 1.31 -12.20 -17.85
N SER A 554 1.78 -11.51 -18.90
CA SER A 554 3.16 -11.66 -19.39
C SER A 554 4.20 -11.26 -18.34
N TYR A 555 3.96 -10.17 -17.62
CA TYR A 555 4.83 -9.70 -16.54
C TYR A 555 4.94 -10.74 -15.42
N VAL A 556 3.82 -11.28 -14.96
CA VAL A 556 3.84 -12.29 -13.90
C VAL A 556 4.43 -13.61 -14.41
N ARG A 557 4.09 -14.04 -15.64
CA ARG A 557 4.62 -15.27 -16.27
C ARG A 557 6.15 -15.29 -16.27
N GLU A 558 6.76 -14.25 -16.83
CA GLU A 558 8.21 -14.20 -17.01
C GLU A 558 8.95 -14.13 -15.67
N ASN A 559 8.46 -13.32 -14.73
CA ASN A 559 9.09 -13.19 -13.43
C ASN A 559 8.85 -14.41 -12.53
N MET A 560 7.73 -15.11 -12.67
CA MET A 560 7.49 -16.38 -11.97
C MET A 560 8.33 -17.51 -12.56
N ALA A 561 8.46 -17.60 -13.89
CA ALA A 561 9.38 -18.53 -14.54
C ALA A 561 10.82 -18.31 -14.04
N MET A 562 11.28 -17.06 -14.01
CA MET A 562 12.59 -16.69 -13.46
C MET A 562 12.76 -17.14 -12.00
N LYS A 563 11.73 -16.98 -11.16
CA LYS A 563 11.74 -17.39 -9.76
C LYS A 563 11.83 -18.90 -9.60
N ILE A 564 11.07 -19.66 -10.40
CA ILE A 564 11.03 -21.13 -10.37
C ILE A 564 12.37 -21.68 -10.87
N GLU A 565 12.81 -21.29 -12.07
CA GLU A 565 14.08 -21.72 -12.68
C GLU A 565 15.28 -21.44 -11.76
N ALA A 566 15.33 -20.25 -11.15
CA ALA A 566 16.41 -19.86 -10.23
C ALA A 566 16.39 -20.60 -8.87
N SER A 567 15.34 -21.36 -8.58
CA SER A 567 15.29 -22.22 -7.38
C SER A 567 16.08 -23.51 -7.56
N GLY A 568 16.37 -23.88 -8.81
CA GLY A 568 16.80 -25.24 -9.17
C GLY A 568 15.64 -26.25 -9.09
N TRP A 569 15.96 -27.50 -9.38
CA TRP A 569 15.00 -28.60 -9.32
C TRP A 569 14.58 -28.91 -7.87
N PRO A 570 13.27 -29.10 -7.59
CA PRO A 570 12.81 -29.60 -6.29
C PRO A 570 13.42 -30.96 -5.95
N SER A 571 13.48 -31.30 -4.66
CA SER A 571 14.09 -32.57 -4.20
C SER A 571 13.39 -33.83 -4.69
N HIS A 572 12.09 -33.74 -5.02
CA HIS A 572 11.31 -34.85 -5.58
C HIS A 572 11.43 -34.97 -7.11
N VAL A 573 12.08 -34.02 -7.78
CA VAL A 573 12.26 -34.02 -9.24
C VAL A 573 13.68 -34.50 -9.54
N VAL A 574 13.84 -35.79 -9.81
CA VAL A 574 15.15 -36.44 -9.94
C VAL A 574 15.41 -36.92 -11.36
N THR A 575 14.43 -37.59 -11.96
CA THR A 575 14.56 -38.18 -13.30
C THR A 575 14.25 -37.16 -14.39
N GLU A 576 14.66 -37.45 -15.63
CA GLU A 576 14.27 -36.62 -16.79
C GLU A 576 12.75 -36.59 -16.99
N ASN A 577 12.06 -37.70 -16.71
CA ASN A 577 10.61 -37.76 -16.75
C ASN A 577 9.98 -36.84 -15.69
N ASP A 578 10.52 -36.83 -14.46
CA ASP A 578 10.03 -35.93 -13.40
C ASP A 578 10.21 -34.46 -13.80
N LYS A 579 11.32 -34.13 -14.47
CA LYS A 579 11.58 -32.77 -14.96
C LYS A 579 10.57 -32.35 -16.01
N ASP A 580 10.29 -33.22 -16.97
CA ASP A 580 9.32 -32.96 -18.03
C ASP A 580 7.89 -32.88 -17.46
N GLU A 581 7.56 -33.72 -16.49
CA GLU A 581 6.30 -33.66 -15.74
C GLU A 581 6.17 -32.37 -14.93
N TYR A 582 7.22 -31.93 -14.25
CA TYR A 582 7.23 -30.68 -13.49
C TYR A 582 7.01 -29.45 -14.40
N ILE A 583 7.68 -29.41 -15.56
CA ILE A 583 7.48 -28.35 -16.55
C ILE A 583 6.05 -28.39 -17.11
N ARG A 584 5.56 -29.57 -17.48
CA ARG A 584 4.20 -29.76 -17.99
C ARG A 584 3.15 -29.35 -16.96
N TYR A 585 3.33 -29.70 -15.70
CA TYR A 585 2.46 -29.30 -14.59
C TYR A 585 2.33 -27.78 -14.51
N HIS A 586 3.44 -27.04 -14.49
CA HIS A 586 3.40 -25.57 -14.43
C HIS A 586 2.85 -24.93 -15.71
N LEU A 587 3.03 -25.55 -16.87
CA LEU A 587 2.41 -25.07 -18.11
C LEU A 587 0.89 -25.29 -18.10
N GLU A 588 0.43 -26.49 -17.73
CA GLU A 588 -0.99 -26.86 -17.73
C GLU A 588 -1.78 -26.17 -16.60
N LYS A 589 -1.21 -26.09 -15.40
CA LYS A 589 -1.86 -25.49 -14.23
C LYS A 589 -1.73 -23.97 -14.19
N ASP A 590 -0.53 -23.46 -14.41
CA ASP A 590 -0.25 -22.03 -14.21
C ASP A 590 -0.12 -21.26 -15.53
N GLY A 591 0.02 -21.94 -16.68
CA GLY A 591 0.39 -21.28 -17.94
C GLY A 591 1.82 -20.73 -17.94
N ILE A 592 2.66 -21.16 -17.00
CA ILE A 592 4.04 -20.68 -16.85
C ILE A 592 4.94 -21.50 -17.78
N ARG A 593 5.65 -20.79 -18.65
CA ARG A 593 6.59 -21.40 -19.60
C ARG A 593 7.96 -21.47 -18.95
N LEU A 594 8.38 -22.67 -18.60
CA LEU A 594 9.69 -22.94 -17.99
C LEU A 594 10.65 -23.48 -19.03
N ASN A 595 11.91 -23.07 -18.96
CA ASN A 595 12.97 -23.58 -19.80
C ASN A 595 13.88 -24.52 -18.99
N LYS A 596 13.93 -25.78 -19.41
CA LYS A 596 14.72 -26.86 -18.79
C LYS A 596 16.20 -26.49 -18.62
N ASP A 597 16.78 -25.78 -19.58
CA ASP A 597 18.19 -25.38 -19.60
C ASP A 597 18.51 -24.22 -18.65
N LYS A 598 17.49 -23.52 -18.15
CA LYS A 598 17.64 -22.38 -17.24
C LYS A 598 17.55 -22.78 -15.76
N PHE A 599 17.22 -24.04 -15.45
CA PHE A 599 17.14 -24.50 -14.08
C PHE A 599 18.53 -24.55 -13.44
N GLU A 600 18.76 -23.61 -12.54
CA GLU A 600 20.00 -23.49 -11.79
C GLU A 600 19.70 -22.85 -10.45
N ARG A 601 20.25 -23.41 -9.37
CA ARG A 601 20.09 -22.82 -8.04
C ARG A 601 20.87 -21.50 -7.96
N ASN A 602 20.17 -20.39 -8.14
CA ASN A 602 20.71 -19.04 -8.12
C ASN A 602 19.96 -18.16 -7.11
N PRO A 603 20.47 -18.05 -5.86
CA PRO A 603 19.82 -17.28 -4.80
C PRO A 603 19.55 -15.82 -5.18
N GLY A 604 20.50 -15.16 -5.85
CA GLY A 604 20.38 -13.75 -6.24
C GLY A 604 19.28 -13.50 -7.26
N LYS A 605 19.20 -14.36 -8.28
CA LYS A 605 18.16 -14.29 -9.31
C LYS A 605 16.78 -14.64 -8.73
N ARG A 606 16.68 -15.66 -7.87
CA ARG A 606 15.42 -15.98 -7.16
C ARG A 606 14.96 -14.83 -6.27
N PHE A 607 15.89 -14.22 -5.55
CA PHE A 607 15.62 -13.07 -4.69
C PHE A 607 15.11 -11.87 -5.50
N LEU A 608 15.78 -11.56 -6.62
CA LEU A 608 15.34 -10.51 -7.55
C LEU A 608 13.94 -10.78 -8.10
N ALA A 609 13.67 -11.99 -8.60
CA ALA A 609 12.38 -12.35 -9.16
C ALA A 609 11.24 -12.18 -8.14
N LYS A 610 11.46 -12.60 -6.89
CA LYS A 610 10.52 -12.39 -5.78
C LYS A 610 10.27 -10.90 -5.51
N LEU A 611 11.34 -10.10 -5.52
CA LEU A 611 11.24 -8.64 -5.34
C LEU A 611 10.43 -7.98 -6.46
N ILE A 612 10.66 -8.36 -7.71
CA ILE A 612 9.97 -7.80 -8.89
C ILE A 612 8.47 -8.12 -8.88
N LEU A 613 8.10 -9.36 -8.54
CA LEU A 613 6.69 -9.79 -8.43
C LEU A 613 5.93 -8.99 -7.36
N ASN A 614 6.52 -8.81 -6.17
CA ASN A 614 5.83 -8.21 -5.04
C ASN A 614 5.83 -6.67 -5.04
N SER A 615 6.82 -6.03 -5.67
CA SER A 615 7.03 -4.58 -5.57
C SER A 615 6.29 -3.75 -6.62
N PHE A 616 5.69 -4.41 -7.62
CA PHE A 616 5.06 -3.77 -8.77
C PHE A 616 3.69 -3.15 -8.46
N TRP A 617 2.74 -3.97 -8.00
CA TRP A 617 1.33 -3.58 -7.91
C TRP A 617 1.11 -2.38 -6.98
N GLY A 618 1.89 -2.26 -5.89
CA GLY A 618 1.78 -1.14 -4.95
C GLY A 618 2.06 0.23 -5.59
N LYS A 619 2.83 0.27 -6.69
CA LYS A 619 3.10 1.50 -7.44
C LYS A 619 1.86 2.02 -8.17
N LEU A 620 0.91 1.14 -8.54
CA LEU A 620 -0.35 1.56 -9.17
C LEU A 620 -1.21 2.41 -8.22
N GLY A 621 -1.15 2.13 -6.91
CA GLY A 621 -1.89 2.83 -5.85
C GLY A 621 -1.16 4.03 -5.23
N GLU A 622 -0.09 4.51 -5.86
CA GLU A 622 0.77 5.55 -5.27
C GLU A 622 0.00 6.84 -4.94
N LYS A 623 0.18 7.36 -3.71
CA LYS A 623 -0.33 8.69 -3.34
C LYS A 623 0.45 9.77 -4.07
N THR A 624 -0.25 10.61 -4.83
CA THR A 624 0.34 11.67 -5.66
C THR A 624 0.38 13.00 -4.91
N LEU A 625 -0.61 13.26 -4.03
CA LEU A 625 -0.55 14.36 -3.06
C LEU A 625 0.39 14.03 -1.90
N ARG A 626 1.58 14.64 -1.89
CA ARG A 626 2.60 14.50 -0.85
C ARG A 626 3.14 15.85 -0.44
N SER A 627 3.57 15.95 0.81
CA SER A 627 4.37 17.07 1.27
C SER A 627 5.69 17.09 0.49
N LYS A 628 6.05 18.28 0.04
CA LYS A 628 7.32 18.61 -0.60
C LYS A 628 8.19 19.36 0.39
N THR A 629 9.50 19.30 0.16
CA THR A 629 10.49 20.02 0.96
C THR A 629 11.32 20.88 0.03
N GLU A 630 11.46 22.14 0.38
CA GLU A 630 12.31 23.11 -0.31
C GLU A 630 13.26 23.77 0.70
N PHE A 631 14.47 24.05 0.24
CA PHE A 631 15.53 24.69 1.04
C PHE A 631 15.69 26.12 0.54
N VAL A 632 15.35 27.06 1.40
CA VAL A 632 15.26 28.48 1.09
C VAL A 632 16.39 29.23 1.78
N ARG A 633 17.08 30.11 1.04
CA ARG A 633 18.20 30.90 1.57
C ARG A 633 17.95 32.40 1.61
N ASN A 634 16.94 32.89 0.90
CA ASN A 634 16.66 34.31 0.82
C ASN A 634 15.18 34.61 1.01
N TYR A 635 14.91 35.87 1.36
CA TYR A 635 13.56 36.35 1.63
C TYR A 635 12.62 36.24 0.41
N ALA A 636 13.14 36.40 -0.81
CA ALA A 636 12.33 36.34 -2.03
C ALA A 636 11.77 34.92 -2.28
N GLU A 637 12.60 33.89 -2.12
CA GLU A 637 12.20 32.48 -2.19
C GLU A 637 11.17 32.13 -1.11
N LEU A 638 11.36 32.63 0.11
CA LEU A 638 10.43 32.40 1.22
C LEU A 638 9.09 33.05 0.93
N THR A 639 9.10 34.31 0.49
CA THR A 639 7.91 35.10 0.14
C THR A 639 7.11 34.40 -0.96
N ARG A 640 7.80 33.90 -2.00
CA ARG A 640 7.19 33.10 -3.08
C ARG A 640 6.39 31.91 -2.55
N LEU A 641 6.90 31.21 -1.54
CA LEU A 641 6.21 30.06 -0.95
C LEU A 641 5.09 30.48 0.01
N THR A 642 5.30 31.53 0.81
CA THR A 642 4.29 31.99 1.78
C THR A 642 3.09 32.69 1.13
N GLU A 643 3.29 33.30 -0.03
CA GLU A 643 2.23 33.97 -0.80
C GLU A 643 1.53 33.04 -1.82
N ASP A 644 2.05 31.83 -2.05
CA ASP A 644 1.44 30.86 -2.96
C ASP A 644 0.21 30.21 -2.33
N SER A 645 -0.97 30.72 -2.69
CA SER A 645 -2.27 30.20 -2.22
C SER A 645 -2.59 28.78 -2.71
N THR A 646 -1.76 28.18 -3.57
CA THR A 646 -1.95 26.80 -4.07
C THR A 646 -1.24 25.74 -3.23
N ILE A 647 -0.49 26.16 -2.21
CA ILE A 647 0.21 25.27 -1.29
C ILE A 647 -0.13 25.61 0.17
N GLU A 648 -0.04 24.62 1.04
CA GLU A 648 -0.21 24.77 2.48
C GLU A 648 1.14 24.49 3.16
N ILE A 649 1.74 25.52 3.78
CA ILE A 649 2.99 25.36 4.52
C ILE A 649 2.70 24.66 5.84
N SER A 650 3.30 23.49 6.00
CA SER A 650 3.18 22.64 7.18
C SER A 650 4.30 22.84 8.20
N SER A 651 5.47 23.32 7.78
CA SER A 651 6.62 23.53 8.67
C SER A 651 7.64 24.49 8.06
N LEU A 652 8.19 25.36 8.91
CA LEU A 652 9.37 26.18 8.65
C LEU A 652 10.42 25.83 9.70
N MET A 653 11.54 25.26 9.28
CA MET A 653 12.61 24.83 10.19
C MET A 653 13.92 25.53 9.79
N PRO A 654 14.40 26.50 10.59
CA PRO A 654 15.75 27.03 10.44
C PRO A 654 16.76 25.90 10.62
N LEU A 655 17.65 25.74 9.65
CA LEU A 655 18.75 24.76 9.69
C LEU A 655 20.09 25.42 9.94
N ASP A 656 20.24 26.67 9.53
CA ASP A 656 21.41 27.53 9.70
C ASP A 656 20.95 29.00 9.65
N ASP A 657 21.88 29.95 9.86
CA ASP A 657 21.59 31.40 9.84
C ASP A 657 20.92 31.85 8.53
N ASP A 658 21.38 31.30 7.39
CA ASP A 658 20.89 31.63 6.04
C ASP A 658 20.21 30.43 5.35
N LEU A 659 19.65 29.48 6.10
CA LEU A 659 18.99 28.31 5.51
C LEU A 659 17.74 27.87 6.27
N ILE A 660 16.61 27.89 5.59
CA ILE A 660 15.32 27.44 6.11
C ILE A 660 14.83 26.26 5.28
N GLN A 661 14.46 25.18 5.95
CA GLN A 661 13.68 24.11 5.35
C GLN A 661 12.19 24.47 5.41
N VAL A 662 11.55 24.54 4.25
CA VAL A 662 10.11 24.74 4.11
C VAL A 662 9.48 23.43 3.69
N VAL A 663 8.53 22.93 4.49
CA VAL A 663 7.72 21.75 4.14
C VAL A 663 6.31 22.23 3.83
N TYR A 664 5.84 21.96 2.63
CA TYR A 664 4.50 22.35 2.19
C TYR A 664 3.79 21.21 1.46
N THR A 665 2.47 21.21 1.47
CA THR A 665 1.67 20.25 0.71
C THR A 665 0.86 21.03 -0.33
N PRO A 666 0.86 20.62 -1.61
CA PRO A 666 -0.03 21.23 -2.59
C PRO A 666 -1.49 21.11 -2.14
N HIS A 667 -2.33 22.08 -2.50
CA HIS A 667 -3.76 21.98 -2.24
C HIS A 667 -4.35 20.75 -2.93
N ALA A 668 -5.35 20.09 -2.32
CA ALA A 668 -5.91 18.83 -2.83
C ALA A 668 -6.47 18.96 -4.26
N ASP A 669 -7.07 20.11 -4.59
CA ASP A 669 -7.52 20.43 -5.96
C ASP A 669 -6.39 20.41 -6.99
N MET A 670 -5.12 20.51 -6.59
CA MET A 670 -3.92 20.45 -7.44
C MET A 670 -3.36 19.03 -7.62
N GLU A 671 -4.02 18.00 -7.07
CA GLU A 671 -3.58 16.61 -7.23
C GLU A 671 -3.79 16.11 -8.66
N ASP A 672 -2.68 15.90 -9.38
CA ASP A 672 -2.68 15.24 -10.69
C ASP A 672 -2.46 13.73 -10.56
N SER A 673 -3.08 12.97 -11.48
CA SER A 673 -2.77 11.55 -11.68
C SER A 673 -1.41 11.40 -12.36
N LEU A 674 -0.60 10.46 -11.90
CA LEU A 674 0.67 10.15 -12.55
C LEU A 674 0.47 9.16 -13.71
N ARG A 675 1.29 9.29 -14.75
CA ARG A 675 1.34 8.33 -15.88
C ARG A 675 1.78 6.93 -15.47
N THR A 676 2.24 6.76 -14.23
CA THR A 676 2.74 5.52 -13.64
C THR A 676 1.78 4.92 -12.62
N THR A 677 0.60 5.51 -12.45
CA THR A 677 -0.39 5.09 -11.43
C THR A 677 -1.70 4.70 -12.07
N SER A 678 -2.41 3.78 -11.44
CA SER A 678 -3.81 3.52 -11.76
C SER A 678 -4.54 3.02 -10.51
N LEU A 679 -5.30 3.94 -9.90
CA LEU A 679 -6.07 3.67 -8.68
C LEU A 679 -7.11 2.57 -8.88
N VAL A 680 -7.70 2.49 -10.08
CA VAL A 680 -8.65 1.43 -10.45
C VAL A 680 -8.00 0.05 -10.39
N HIS A 681 -6.84 -0.11 -11.03
CA HIS A 681 -6.15 -1.40 -11.06
C HIS A 681 -5.62 -1.80 -9.69
N ALA A 682 -5.15 -0.83 -8.89
CA ALA A 682 -4.78 -1.08 -7.50
C ALA A 682 -5.99 -1.56 -6.67
N ALA A 683 -7.16 -0.93 -6.84
CA ALA A 683 -8.40 -1.37 -6.19
C ALA A 683 -8.77 -2.80 -6.62
N PHE A 684 -8.76 -3.10 -7.92
CA PHE A 684 -9.06 -4.43 -8.45
C PHE A 684 -8.08 -5.51 -7.97
N THR A 685 -6.76 -5.24 -7.95
CA THR A 685 -5.76 -6.21 -7.45
C THR A 685 -6.04 -6.57 -5.99
N THR A 686 -6.31 -5.57 -5.14
CA THR A 686 -6.62 -5.84 -3.73
C THR A 686 -7.98 -6.50 -3.53
N CYS A 687 -8.99 -6.12 -4.34
CA CYS A 687 -10.31 -6.76 -4.37
C CYS A 687 -10.19 -8.24 -4.67
N HIS A 688 -9.51 -8.59 -5.77
CA HIS A 688 -9.34 -9.98 -6.15
C HIS A 688 -8.55 -10.79 -5.13
N GLY A 689 -7.52 -10.21 -4.48
CA GLY A 689 -6.82 -10.88 -3.37
C GLY A 689 -7.78 -11.19 -2.21
N ARG A 690 -8.54 -10.19 -1.76
CA ARG A 690 -9.56 -10.41 -0.71
C ARG A 690 -10.57 -11.50 -1.08
N LEU A 691 -10.98 -11.59 -2.35
CA LEU A 691 -11.89 -12.62 -2.84
C LEU A 691 -11.25 -14.01 -2.87
N MET A 692 -10.00 -14.12 -3.31
CA MET A 692 -9.25 -15.37 -3.26
C MET A 692 -9.12 -15.90 -1.82
N LEU A 693 -8.76 -15.05 -0.86
CA LEU A 693 -8.76 -15.42 0.55
C LEU A 693 -10.17 -15.83 1.02
N TYR A 694 -11.21 -15.12 0.56
CA TYR A 694 -12.60 -15.42 0.91
C TYR A 694 -13.06 -16.79 0.40
N GLU A 695 -12.64 -17.20 -0.80
CA GLU A 695 -12.88 -18.54 -1.36
C GLU A 695 -12.38 -19.63 -0.39
N TYR A 696 -11.15 -19.49 0.11
CA TYR A 696 -10.59 -20.44 1.09
C TYR A 696 -11.21 -20.34 2.48
N LEU A 697 -11.52 -19.12 2.96
CA LEU A 697 -12.20 -18.93 4.23
C LEU A 697 -13.60 -19.57 4.23
N SER A 698 -14.29 -19.57 3.10
CA SER A 698 -15.64 -20.17 2.99
C SER A 698 -15.63 -21.69 3.14
N ILE A 699 -14.49 -22.37 2.94
CA ILE A 699 -14.34 -23.82 3.15
C ILE A 699 -14.28 -24.15 4.64
N VAL A 700 -13.61 -23.29 5.43
CA VAL A 700 -13.38 -23.52 6.86
C VAL A 700 -14.42 -22.83 7.74
N ASP A 701 -15.00 -21.74 7.27
CA ASP A 701 -16.03 -20.92 7.90
C ASP A 701 -15.76 -20.67 9.40
N GLU A 702 -16.64 -21.14 10.30
CA GLU A 702 -16.49 -20.99 11.76
C GLU A 702 -15.23 -21.65 12.33
N ARG A 703 -14.61 -22.60 11.63
CA ARG A 703 -13.34 -23.22 12.06
C ARG A 703 -12.14 -22.30 11.83
N ALA A 704 -12.29 -21.16 11.16
CA ALA A 704 -11.22 -20.18 11.02
C ALA A 704 -10.90 -19.52 12.37
N LEU A 705 -9.65 -19.62 12.81
CA LEU A 705 -9.14 -18.98 14.03
C LEU A 705 -8.63 -17.57 13.75
N TYR A 706 -7.91 -17.39 12.64
CA TYR A 706 -7.26 -16.14 12.28
C TYR A 706 -6.94 -16.10 10.78
N HIS A 707 -6.97 -14.91 10.19
CA HIS A 707 -6.47 -14.71 8.83
C HIS A 707 -5.73 -13.36 8.69
N ASP A 708 -4.74 -13.31 7.80
CA ASP A 708 -3.99 -12.08 7.48
C ASP A 708 -3.55 -12.05 6.02
N THR A 709 -4.31 -11.33 5.20
CA THR A 709 -4.06 -11.07 3.77
C THR A 709 -4.06 -12.34 2.92
N ASP A 710 -3.00 -13.15 3.00
CA ASP A 710 -2.72 -14.35 2.22
C ASP A 710 -2.67 -15.62 3.09
N SER A 711 -2.89 -15.53 4.40
CA SER A 711 -2.80 -16.67 5.32
C SER A 711 -4.09 -16.96 6.08
N ILE A 712 -4.36 -18.25 6.33
CA ILE A 712 -5.50 -18.75 7.12
C ILE A 712 -4.99 -19.74 8.17
N CYS A 713 -5.34 -19.48 9.42
CA CYS A 713 -5.20 -20.41 10.54
C CYS A 713 -6.57 -20.96 10.91
N PHE A 714 -6.73 -22.27 10.98
CA PHE A 714 -8.04 -22.91 11.19
C PHE A 714 -7.92 -24.24 11.94
N ILE A 715 -9.06 -24.69 12.48
CA ILE A 715 -9.22 -25.98 13.14
C ILE A 715 -9.47 -27.06 12.08
N SER A 716 -8.58 -28.05 12.03
CA SER A 716 -8.71 -29.28 11.27
C SER A 716 -9.42 -30.31 12.15
N LYS A 717 -10.49 -30.90 11.63
CA LYS A 717 -11.31 -31.92 12.30
C LYS A 717 -11.56 -33.09 11.33
N PRO A 718 -11.54 -34.35 11.80
CA PRO A 718 -11.89 -35.50 10.96
C PRO A 718 -13.29 -35.34 10.34
N GLY A 719 -13.43 -35.62 9.04
CA GLY A 719 -14.72 -35.56 8.33
C GLY A 719 -15.12 -34.17 7.79
N TYR A 720 -14.43 -33.10 8.18
CA TYR A 720 -14.73 -31.75 7.72
C TYR A 720 -13.91 -31.35 6.49
N PRO A 721 -14.45 -30.52 5.57
CA PRO A 721 -13.73 -30.13 4.36
C PRO A 721 -12.51 -29.26 4.68
N GLU A 722 -11.40 -29.47 3.97
CA GLU A 722 -10.20 -28.66 4.13
C GLU A 722 -9.80 -27.98 2.81
N PRO A 723 -9.23 -26.76 2.87
CA PRO A 723 -8.61 -26.16 1.70
C PRO A 723 -7.47 -27.03 1.17
N VAL A 724 -7.47 -27.30 -0.14
CA VAL A 724 -6.47 -28.15 -0.78
C VAL A 724 -5.14 -27.41 -0.89
N VAL A 725 -4.05 -28.06 -0.47
CA VAL A 725 -2.68 -27.58 -0.63
C VAL A 725 -2.13 -27.92 -2.02
N GLY A 726 -1.24 -27.09 -2.54
CA GLY A 726 -0.63 -27.28 -3.86
C GLY A 726 0.68 -26.52 -4.02
N GLN A 727 1.33 -26.68 -5.18
CA GLN A 727 2.61 -26.03 -5.50
C GLN A 727 2.47 -24.92 -6.56
N SER A 728 1.25 -24.74 -7.08
CA SER A 728 0.90 -23.81 -8.16
C SER A 728 0.74 -22.37 -7.68
N LEU A 729 0.77 -21.44 -8.63
CA LEU A 729 0.56 -20.02 -8.36
C LEU A 729 -0.85 -19.77 -7.80
N GLY A 730 -0.95 -19.18 -6.61
CA GLY A 730 -2.22 -18.95 -5.92
C GLY A 730 -2.78 -20.15 -5.15
N SER A 731 -2.12 -21.31 -5.17
CA SER A 731 -2.48 -22.43 -4.28
C SER A 731 -2.04 -22.16 -2.83
N LEU A 732 -2.58 -22.93 -1.88
CA LEU A 732 -2.18 -22.89 -0.49
C LEU A 732 -0.96 -23.80 -0.24
N SER A 733 -0.01 -23.33 0.56
CA SER A 733 1.11 -24.10 1.12
C SER A 733 0.98 -24.21 2.64
N ASP A 734 1.41 -25.33 3.21
CA ASP A 734 1.40 -25.57 4.66
C ASP A 734 2.64 -24.98 5.35
N GLU A 735 2.49 -23.84 6.03
CA GLU A 735 3.60 -23.13 6.70
C GLU A 735 4.20 -23.98 7.83
N ILE A 736 3.42 -24.87 8.45
CA ILE A 736 3.89 -25.69 9.58
C ILE A 736 4.73 -26.85 9.08
N THR A 737 4.26 -27.52 8.03
CA THR A 737 5.04 -28.58 7.37
C THR A 737 6.37 -28.05 6.83
N GLU A 738 6.37 -26.89 6.17
CA GLU A 738 7.60 -26.29 5.63
C GLU A 738 8.62 -25.92 6.72
N ARG A 739 8.15 -25.47 7.89
CA ARG A 739 9.03 -24.95 8.95
C ARG A 739 9.46 -26.00 9.98
N PHE A 740 8.62 -26.99 10.23
CA PHE A 740 8.81 -27.95 11.33
C PHE A 740 8.71 -29.43 10.88
N GLY A 741 8.41 -29.70 9.61
CA GLY A 741 8.30 -31.06 9.05
C GLY A 741 6.86 -31.60 8.99
N GLU A 742 6.64 -32.61 8.15
CA GLU A 742 5.31 -33.13 7.76
C GLU A 742 4.43 -33.64 8.92
N ARG A 743 5.05 -34.08 10.02
CA ARG A 743 4.34 -34.58 11.20
C ARG A 743 4.13 -33.51 12.27
N SER A 744 4.44 -32.26 11.98
CA SER A 744 4.29 -31.19 12.96
C SER A 744 2.89 -30.57 12.92
N MET A 745 2.34 -30.25 14.09
CA MET A 745 1.01 -29.68 14.20
C MET A 745 0.95 -28.58 15.27
N ILE A 746 0.11 -27.57 15.05
CA ILE A 746 -0.19 -26.60 16.09
C ILE A 746 -1.20 -27.24 17.04
N VAL A 747 -0.92 -27.15 18.35
CA VAL A 747 -1.77 -27.70 19.42
C VAL A 747 -2.49 -26.61 20.22
N SER A 748 -1.95 -25.39 20.21
CA SER A 748 -2.45 -24.26 20.99
C SER A 748 -2.27 -22.97 20.23
N PHE A 749 -3.30 -22.13 20.20
CA PHE A 749 -3.32 -20.84 19.52
C PHE A 749 -3.91 -19.74 20.41
N VAL A 750 -3.32 -18.56 20.37
CA VAL A 750 -3.83 -17.35 21.03
C VAL A 750 -3.66 -16.12 20.15
N SER A 751 -4.67 -15.26 20.10
CA SER A 751 -4.63 -13.99 19.38
C SER A 751 -5.11 -12.82 20.24
N GLY A 752 -4.24 -11.82 20.35
CA GLY A 752 -4.58 -10.51 20.88
C GLY A 752 -5.10 -9.54 19.82
N GLY A 753 -5.42 -10.01 18.60
CA GLY A 753 -5.91 -9.20 17.49
C GLY A 753 -4.97 -9.21 16.28
N CYS A 754 -5.19 -8.27 15.35
CA CYS A 754 -4.45 -8.25 14.09
C CYS A 754 -2.94 -8.12 14.30
N LYS A 755 -2.18 -9.06 13.72
CA LYS A 755 -0.72 -9.11 13.75
C LYS A 755 -0.16 -9.17 15.19
N ASN A 756 -0.92 -9.77 16.09
CA ASN A 756 -0.59 -10.01 17.49
C ASN A 756 -1.12 -11.40 17.90
N TYR A 757 -0.34 -12.45 17.63
CA TYR A 757 -0.75 -13.83 17.91
C TYR A 757 0.45 -14.72 18.25
N ALA A 758 0.17 -15.84 18.92
CA ALA A 758 1.16 -16.84 19.24
C ALA A 758 0.56 -18.25 19.15
N PHE A 759 1.41 -19.24 18.89
CA PHE A 759 1.01 -20.64 18.82
C PHE A 759 2.12 -21.58 19.25
N LYS A 760 1.74 -22.77 19.75
CA LYS A 760 2.65 -23.86 20.12
C LYS A 760 2.54 -25.00 19.10
N VAL A 761 3.68 -25.47 18.62
CA VAL A 761 3.80 -26.56 17.65
C VAL A 761 4.39 -27.78 18.35
N ALA A 762 3.70 -28.92 18.26
CA ALA A 762 4.26 -30.23 18.57
C ALA A 762 5.07 -30.70 17.37
N VAL A 763 6.39 -30.77 17.51
CA VAL A 763 7.29 -31.10 16.40
C VAL A 763 7.32 -32.62 16.21
N ASN A 764 7.10 -33.10 14.99
CA ASN A 764 7.03 -34.53 14.66
C ASN A 764 6.03 -35.31 15.53
N SER A 765 4.87 -34.72 15.82
CA SER A 765 3.82 -35.25 16.70
C SER A 765 4.30 -35.56 18.13
N ASP A 766 5.42 -34.99 18.57
CA ASP A 766 5.97 -35.21 19.90
C ASP A 766 5.57 -34.08 20.86
N MET A 767 4.63 -34.38 21.76
CA MET A 767 4.13 -33.43 22.77
C MET A 767 5.19 -33.01 23.79
N SER A 768 6.31 -33.74 23.90
CA SER A 768 7.45 -33.32 24.73
C SER A 768 8.32 -32.25 24.04
N LYS A 769 8.18 -32.09 22.71
CA LYS A 769 8.97 -31.17 21.89
C LYS A 769 8.12 -30.03 21.36
N LEU A 770 7.70 -29.15 22.26
CA LEU A 770 6.94 -27.95 21.90
C LEU A 770 7.86 -26.80 21.45
N LYS A 771 7.53 -26.20 20.30
CA LYS A 771 8.11 -24.95 19.83
C LYS A 771 7.07 -23.84 19.86
N THR A 772 7.43 -22.69 20.45
CA THR A 772 6.54 -21.53 20.53
C THR A 772 6.89 -20.53 19.43
N CYS A 773 5.88 -20.09 18.68
CA CYS A 773 5.99 -19.02 17.70
C CYS A 773 5.16 -17.82 18.16
N ILE A 774 5.75 -16.62 18.12
CA ILE A 774 5.09 -15.38 18.52
C ILE A 774 5.26 -14.35 17.40
N LYS A 775 4.16 -13.75 16.94
CA LYS A 775 4.15 -12.64 15.98
C LYS A 775 3.49 -11.42 16.61
N VAL A 776 4.28 -10.38 16.89
CA VAL A 776 3.80 -9.09 17.41
C VAL A 776 4.30 -7.96 16.52
N ARG A 777 3.37 -7.26 15.84
CA ARG A 777 3.73 -6.15 14.98
C ARG A 777 4.36 -5.01 15.79
N GLY A 778 5.52 -4.56 15.33
CA GLY A 778 6.18 -3.36 15.83
C GLY A 778 7.07 -3.62 17.04
N ILE A 779 7.22 -4.85 17.53
CA ILE A 779 8.18 -5.21 18.56
C ILE A 779 9.16 -6.22 17.95
N THR A 780 10.45 -5.92 18.02
CA THR A 780 11.50 -6.88 17.67
C THR A 780 11.72 -7.74 18.91
N ILE A 781 11.54 -9.06 18.79
CA ILE A 781 11.76 -9.99 19.91
C ILE A 781 13.24 -10.35 19.93
N ASP A 782 13.97 -9.79 20.88
CA ASP A 782 15.40 -9.99 21.11
C ASP A 782 15.65 -10.31 22.60
N GLY A 783 16.91 -10.51 22.99
CA GLY A 783 17.29 -10.80 24.38
C GLY A 783 16.80 -9.76 25.40
N SER A 784 16.54 -8.52 24.99
CA SER A 784 16.05 -7.46 25.88
C SER A 784 14.58 -7.58 26.28
N CYS A 785 13.78 -8.34 25.52
CA CYS A 785 12.34 -8.43 25.74
C CYS A 785 11.71 -9.82 25.56
N SER A 786 12.47 -10.84 25.17
CA SER A 786 11.99 -12.21 24.96
C SER A 786 11.33 -12.83 26.20
N ASN A 787 11.78 -12.44 27.40
CA ASN A 787 11.18 -12.83 28.68
C ASN A 787 9.86 -12.10 29.01
N LEU A 788 9.61 -10.95 28.38
CA LEU A 788 8.38 -10.17 28.55
C LEU A 788 7.32 -10.57 27.52
N VAL A 789 7.75 -10.79 26.28
CA VAL A 789 6.89 -11.10 25.14
C VAL A 789 6.74 -12.62 24.99
N THR A 790 5.92 -13.21 25.86
CA THR A 790 5.72 -14.67 25.93
C THR A 790 4.31 -15.11 25.56
N PHE A 791 4.15 -16.38 25.20
CA PHE A 791 2.84 -17.00 24.93
C PHE A 791 1.89 -16.84 26.12
N ASP A 792 2.35 -17.18 27.33
CA ASP A 792 1.52 -17.14 28.54
C ASP A 792 1.12 -15.71 28.91
N ARG A 793 1.99 -14.73 28.66
CA ARG A 793 1.66 -13.30 28.83
C ARG A 793 0.54 -12.89 27.89
N LEU A 794 0.58 -13.32 26.63
CA LEU A 794 -0.50 -13.03 25.67
C LEU A 794 -1.80 -13.72 26.08
N CYS A 795 -1.77 -14.99 26.51
CA CYS A 795 -2.94 -15.69 27.05
C CYS A 795 -3.53 -14.95 28.26
N SER A 796 -2.70 -14.50 29.19
CA SER A 796 -3.12 -13.72 30.35
C SER A 796 -3.82 -12.41 29.93
N MET A 797 -3.29 -11.72 28.91
CA MET A 797 -3.92 -10.50 28.39
C MET A 797 -5.25 -10.75 27.68
N VAL A 798 -5.35 -11.83 26.91
CA VAL A 798 -6.60 -12.21 26.23
C VAL A 798 -7.69 -12.58 27.23
N LYS A 799 -7.34 -13.30 28.30
CA LYS A 799 -8.25 -13.67 29.40
C LYS A 799 -8.60 -12.48 30.32
N GLY A 800 -8.03 -11.30 30.09
CA GLY A 800 -8.27 -10.11 30.93
C GLY A 800 -7.56 -10.14 32.29
N HIS A 801 -6.70 -11.13 32.55
CA HIS A 801 -5.91 -11.22 33.79
C HIS A 801 -4.71 -10.25 33.80
N HIS A 802 -4.34 -9.70 32.64
CA HIS A 802 -3.27 -8.72 32.50
C HIS A 802 -3.66 -7.66 31.46
N GLU A 803 -3.59 -6.37 31.79
CA GLU A 803 -4.06 -5.33 30.86
C GLU A 803 -3.07 -5.09 29.71
N ARG A 804 -1.78 -4.92 30.04
CA ARG A 804 -0.73 -4.53 29.12
C ARG A 804 0.66 -4.82 29.69
N THR A 805 1.62 -5.06 28.80
CA THR A 805 3.05 -5.17 29.13
C THR A 805 3.82 -4.00 28.52
N ILE A 806 4.69 -3.37 29.33
CA ILE A 806 5.62 -2.34 28.86
C ILE A 806 6.91 -3.02 28.44
N VAL A 807 7.27 -2.87 27.17
CA VAL A 807 8.50 -3.41 26.59
C VAL A 807 9.52 -2.28 26.47
N SER A 808 10.52 -2.29 27.34
CA SER A 808 11.63 -1.35 27.31
C SER A 808 12.52 -1.59 26.08
N ILE A 809 12.94 -0.52 25.44
CA ILE A 809 13.89 -0.52 24.32
C ILE A 809 15.03 0.41 24.73
N PRO A 810 16.11 -0.13 25.32
CA PRO A 810 17.18 0.68 25.90
C PRO A 810 17.88 1.59 24.89
N LYS A 811 17.99 1.18 23.62
CA LYS A 811 18.74 1.89 22.57
C LYS A 811 17.93 1.99 21.28
N GLN A 812 17.07 3.00 21.17
CA GLN A 812 16.31 3.30 19.97
C GLN A 812 16.98 4.42 19.15
N ILE A 813 17.36 4.10 17.91
CA ILE A 813 17.82 5.08 16.93
C ILE A 813 16.63 5.93 16.45
N THR A 814 16.74 7.24 16.60
CA THR A 814 15.71 8.23 16.26
C THR A 814 16.32 9.35 15.42
N ARG A 815 15.56 9.88 14.44
CA ARG A 815 15.94 11.06 13.66
C ARG A 815 15.26 12.31 14.25
N LEU A 816 16.01 13.33 14.61
CA LEU A 816 15.51 14.62 15.13
C LEU A 816 16.21 15.78 14.42
N LYS A 817 15.46 16.64 13.71
CA LYS A 817 16.00 17.88 13.09
C LYS A 817 17.35 17.67 12.36
N TRP A 818 17.40 16.71 11.43
CA TRP A 818 18.61 16.30 10.69
C TRP A 818 19.74 15.66 11.49
N LYS A 819 19.55 15.42 12.79
CA LYS A 819 20.45 14.63 13.63
C LYS A 819 19.93 13.21 13.80
N ILE A 820 20.86 12.29 13.96
CA ILE A 820 20.58 10.91 14.36
C ILE A 820 21.01 10.78 15.82
N ILE A 821 20.10 10.29 16.66
CA ILE A 821 20.35 10.09 18.08
C ILE A 821 19.96 8.67 18.49
N THR A 822 20.64 8.12 19.49
CA THR A 822 20.20 6.94 20.22
C THR A 822 19.63 7.37 21.56
N LYS A 823 18.46 6.86 21.92
CA LYS A 823 17.80 7.14 23.20
C LYS A 823 17.03 5.92 23.72
N PRO A 824 16.79 5.81 25.04
CA PRO A 824 15.83 4.84 25.56
C PRO A 824 14.41 5.17 25.09
N SER A 825 13.62 4.13 24.88
CA SER A 825 12.20 4.23 24.56
C SER A 825 11.44 3.03 25.12
N GLN A 826 10.12 3.04 24.99
CA GLN A 826 9.27 1.95 25.41
C GLN A 826 8.14 1.74 24.41
N LYS A 827 7.67 0.50 24.31
CA LYS A 827 6.46 0.14 23.56
C LYS A 827 5.45 -0.50 24.50
N VAL A 828 4.18 -0.17 24.31
CA VAL A 828 3.08 -0.78 25.06
C VAL A 828 2.53 -1.94 24.23
N TRP A 829 2.68 -3.16 24.75
CA TRP A 829 2.07 -4.36 24.18
C TRP A 829 0.76 -4.66 24.90
N ARG A 830 -0.34 -4.77 24.15
CA ARG A 830 -1.69 -5.05 24.67
C ARG A 830 -2.55 -5.71 23.61
N THR A 831 -3.69 -6.28 24.03
CA THR A 831 -4.70 -6.81 23.12
C THR A 831 -5.49 -5.68 22.44
N CYS A 832 -5.84 -5.90 21.17
CA CYS A 832 -6.55 -4.98 20.28
C CYS A 832 -7.61 -5.77 19.48
N LEU A 833 -8.56 -6.38 20.18
CA LEU A 833 -9.67 -7.18 19.62
C LEU A 833 -10.92 -6.33 19.37
N ASN A 834 -10.80 -5.26 18.57
CA ASN A 834 -11.84 -4.25 18.37
C ASN A 834 -12.12 -3.97 16.87
N LYS A 835 -11.99 -5.02 16.05
CA LYS A 835 -12.49 -5.05 14.67
C LYS A 835 -13.79 -5.86 14.52
N ARG A 836 -14.15 -6.60 15.57
CA ARG A 836 -15.27 -7.54 15.68
C ARG A 836 -15.81 -7.45 17.11
N ARG A 837 -17.05 -7.90 17.32
CA ARG A 837 -17.65 -8.08 18.64
C ARG A 837 -17.13 -9.38 19.26
N ARG A 838 -16.76 -9.35 20.54
CA ARG A 838 -16.32 -10.55 21.27
C ARG A 838 -17.52 -11.31 21.83
N VAL A 839 -17.52 -12.63 21.64
CA VAL A 839 -18.53 -13.54 22.21
C VAL A 839 -17.77 -14.73 22.77
N GLN A 840 -17.63 -14.78 24.10
CA GLN A 840 -16.76 -15.76 24.78
C GLN A 840 -15.32 -15.74 24.21
N ASN A 841 -14.81 -16.88 23.73
CA ASN A 841 -13.51 -17.00 23.06
C ASN A 841 -13.55 -16.69 21.56
N LYS A 842 -14.73 -16.67 20.93
CA LYS A 842 -14.96 -16.32 19.52
C LYS A 842 -15.16 -14.81 19.33
N THR A 843 -15.16 -14.37 18.08
CA THR A 843 -15.52 -13.01 17.68
C THR A 843 -16.39 -13.02 16.42
N VAL A 844 -17.45 -12.22 16.45
CA VAL A 844 -18.42 -12.09 15.35
C VAL A 844 -18.38 -10.69 14.75
N PRO A 845 -18.82 -10.50 13.49
CA PRO A 845 -18.87 -9.17 12.92
C PRO A 845 -19.79 -8.23 13.71
N TYR A 846 -19.49 -6.93 13.67
CA TYR A 846 -20.41 -5.93 14.20
C TYR A 846 -21.75 -5.99 13.47
N GLY A 847 -22.85 -6.19 14.18
CA GLY A 847 -24.20 -6.34 13.59
C GLY A 847 -24.68 -7.78 13.39
N PHE A 848 -23.86 -8.78 13.77
CA PHE A 848 -24.24 -10.19 13.73
C PHE A 848 -25.26 -10.51 14.83
N THR A 849 -26.34 -11.20 14.48
CA THR A 849 -27.43 -11.56 15.42
C THR A 849 -27.84 -13.03 15.35
N ALA A 850 -27.24 -13.84 14.48
CA ALA A 850 -27.48 -15.28 14.50
C ALA A 850 -26.83 -15.92 15.72
N GLU A 851 -27.33 -17.09 16.11
CA GLU A 851 -26.71 -17.90 17.16
C GLU A 851 -25.41 -18.51 16.63
N LEU A 852 -24.39 -18.56 17.50
CA LEU A 852 -23.19 -19.33 17.25
C LEU A 852 -23.47 -20.74 17.73
N LEU A 853 -23.59 -21.68 16.81
CA LEU A 853 -23.74 -23.09 17.16
C LEU A 853 -22.47 -23.56 17.89
N ASP A 854 -22.66 -24.29 18.98
CA ASP A 854 -21.56 -24.99 19.65
C ASP A 854 -21.37 -26.41 19.07
N ASP A 855 -20.29 -27.10 19.46
CA ASP A 855 -20.02 -28.45 18.94
C ASP A 855 -21.12 -29.45 19.32
N ILE A 856 -21.90 -29.19 20.37
CA ILE A 856 -23.03 -30.05 20.80
C ILE A 856 -24.22 -29.83 19.87
N ASP A 857 -24.48 -28.59 19.45
CA ASP A 857 -25.53 -28.25 18.49
C ASP A 857 -25.26 -28.88 17.11
N TYR A 858 -24.00 -28.95 16.68
CA TYR A 858 -23.62 -29.65 15.44
C TYR A 858 -23.72 -31.17 15.56
N GLU A 859 -23.24 -31.77 16.66
CA GLU A 859 -23.41 -33.21 16.92
C GLU A 859 -24.91 -33.59 16.98
N LEU A 860 -25.75 -32.71 17.53
CA LEU A 860 -27.20 -32.88 17.58
C LEU A 860 -27.85 -32.71 16.19
N MET A 861 -27.41 -31.76 15.38
CA MET A 861 -27.90 -31.56 14.01
C MET A 861 -27.51 -32.73 13.11
N ASP A 862 -26.26 -33.19 13.15
CA ASP A 862 -25.80 -34.39 12.42
C ASP A 862 -26.60 -35.63 12.87
N PHE A 863 -26.84 -35.78 14.17
CA PHE A 863 -27.68 -36.87 14.70
C PHE A 863 -29.13 -36.76 14.21
N LEU A 864 -29.71 -35.55 14.17
CA LEU A 864 -31.06 -35.31 13.68
C LEU A 864 -31.18 -35.53 12.16
N GLU A 865 -30.16 -35.20 11.37
CA GLU A 865 -30.10 -35.50 9.94
C GLU A 865 -30.03 -37.02 9.71
N THR A 866 -29.23 -37.75 10.50
CA THR A 866 -29.20 -39.23 10.41
C THR A 866 -30.51 -39.91 10.80
N LEU A 867 -31.34 -39.27 11.63
CA LEU A 867 -32.68 -39.74 12.00
C LEU A 867 -33.76 -39.41 10.94
N GLN A 868 -33.49 -38.52 9.98
CA GLN A 868 -34.40 -38.23 8.87
C GLN A 868 -34.18 -39.16 7.66
N ASP A 869 -33.02 -39.83 7.59
CA ASP A 869 -32.68 -40.83 6.58
C ASP A 869 -33.00 -42.28 7.01
N GLU A 870 -33.52 -42.49 8.23
CA GLU A 870 -34.18 -43.73 8.71
C GLU A 870 -35.71 -43.61 8.65
#